data_AF-A0A2W2JQT6-F1
#
_entry.id   AF-A0A2W2JQT6-F1
#
_cell.length_a   1.000
_cell.length_b   1.000
_cell.length_c   1.000
_cell.angle_alpha   90.00
_cell.angle_beta   90.00
_cell.angle_gamma   90.00
#
_symmetry.space_group_name_H-M   'P 1'
#
loop_
_entity.id
_entity.type
_entity.pdbx_description
1 polymer ?
#
loop_
_entity_poly.entity_id
_entity_poly.type
_entity_poly.pdbx_seq_one_letter_code
_entity_poly.pdbx_strand_id
1 'polypeptide(L)'
;SQRDGGFTGQITANSFMKREFGKKLIEEFFPRVDLTHVIDTSGVYIPGHGTPTVVLVGRNQMPRQNDAVRAVLGVRGEPSQPADPEQGFVWQAIATQTRMPGSESDWVTVEDLNRTPFNHHPWSLSGGGASHLMAQLTPSTGIMKDATTRIGFFGDSHADEAFTLPTTGPLARKCQSLQAENSHRGDQTRDWTFSGHDLSVHPYTTEGELLEEADLAPAFVRHFWPLRTELWMRGTFGGSTYRDDDRKWWEWHQHPKDEKAGAYSITYSEVATHNHFVLDRNGKVFNRTAPIIKLPKEATEEQHLELLGLLNSSSACFWMKQVSHDKGSQSGTGGFMHDEWERFYQFAATKLSKFPLPKQFPLALSREIDALAQALATHEPSALAREAVPTREALDDARRAQEQTQARMIALQEELDWTVYGAYGLLTDDAVAQTSVPLDAGADVPKVALGQRAFEIVLARSGAETVWFDRHGSTPVTEIPDHWPDAYKKVVQARIDLIEANKDIRLIERPEYKRRWSIEPWEKREATALQNWLLDAAEREELWFEEQEGFTVPRPLTVNQLADELRHDKDVQDVATLYAADHLGKRDASLATVLAAVIEPEHVPYLAALRYKDSGLRKRAQWEQVWEQQREEDRTGQRLDIKVPPKYTSADFLKQSYWSHRGKLDVPKERFISYPGASPEADGSLLLGWAGWNHRDQADALVGMIRDRVENGGWAKEDPRFVPLLAGLREVLPWVHQWYGEYDEEWEGNPAEEFQAALETGRTERQLSESDLINWRPEKKTRGRPKKSE
;
A
#
# COMPACT_ATOMS: atom_id res chain seq x y z
N SER A 1 55.64 -16.48 -5.33
CA SER A 1 54.43 -16.78 -6.13
C SER A 1 54.57 -16.08 -7.47
N GLN A 2 54.42 -16.84 -8.57
CA GLN A 2 54.34 -16.28 -9.92
C GLN A 2 53.13 -15.35 -10.00
N ARG A 3 53.32 -14.12 -10.49
CA ARG A 3 52.30 -13.06 -10.59
C ARG A 3 51.93 -12.93 -12.06
N ASP A 4 51.42 -14.00 -12.64
CA ASP A 4 51.27 -14.12 -14.10
C ASP A 4 49.81 -13.86 -14.55
N GLY A 5 48.88 -13.69 -13.61
CA GLY A 5 47.48 -13.38 -13.91
C GLY A 5 47.31 -11.94 -14.41
N GLY A 6 46.61 -11.73 -15.53
CA GLY A 6 46.25 -10.39 -16.01
C GLY A 6 45.31 -9.66 -15.04
N PHE A 7 45.31 -8.32 -15.10
CA PHE A 7 44.30 -7.52 -14.41
C PHE A 7 42.99 -7.52 -15.20
N THR A 8 41.88 -7.68 -14.47
CA THR A 8 40.52 -7.52 -15.00
C THR A 8 39.79 -6.48 -14.18
N GLY A 9 39.09 -5.56 -14.84
CA GLY A 9 38.16 -4.62 -14.22
C GLY A 9 36.75 -4.87 -14.75
N GLN A 10 35.76 -4.92 -13.86
CA GLN A 10 34.36 -5.13 -14.22
C GLN A 10 33.47 -4.13 -13.48
N ILE A 11 32.59 -3.46 -14.21
CA ILE A 11 31.42 -2.80 -13.64
C ILE A 11 30.26 -3.80 -13.56
N THR A 12 29.60 -3.87 -12.42
CA THR A 12 28.46 -4.77 -12.21
C THR A 12 27.43 -4.16 -11.27
N ALA A 13 26.20 -4.67 -11.29
CA ALA A 13 25.20 -4.33 -10.30
C ALA A 13 25.68 -4.74 -8.90
N ASN A 14 25.46 -3.87 -7.91
CA ASN A 14 25.98 -4.03 -6.56
C ASN A 14 25.11 -4.97 -5.68
N SER A 15 23.97 -5.44 -6.21
CA SER A 15 22.97 -6.21 -5.45
C SER A 15 23.48 -7.51 -4.81
N PHE A 16 24.52 -8.14 -5.37
CA PHE A 16 25.16 -9.33 -4.79
C PHE A 16 25.78 -9.05 -3.40
N MET A 17 26.11 -7.78 -3.12
CA MET A 17 26.73 -7.38 -1.86
C MET A 17 25.78 -7.56 -0.66
N LYS A 18 24.47 -7.50 -0.88
CA LYS A 18 23.43 -7.56 0.17
C LYS A 18 22.44 -8.73 0.02
N ARG A 19 22.17 -9.18 -1.22
CA ARG A 19 21.20 -10.26 -1.50
C ARG A 19 21.81 -11.63 -1.30
N GLU A 20 21.00 -12.56 -0.77
CA GLU A 20 21.46 -13.90 -0.40
C GLU A 20 22.13 -14.70 -1.54
N PHE A 21 21.79 -14.45 -2.81
CA PHE A 21 22.46 -15.12 -3.93
C PHE A 21 23.96 -14.77 -4.03
N GLY A 22 24.37 -13.59 -3.56
CA GLY A 22 25.76 -13.14 -3.59
C GLY A 22 26.62 -13.73 -2.48
N LYS A 23 26.02 -14.42 -1.50
CA LYS A 23 26.74 -15.05 -0.39
C LYS A 23 27.86 -15.99 -0.88
N LYS A 24 27.57 -16.87 -1.84
CA LYS A 24 28.59 -17.77 -2.41
C LYS A 24 29.68 -17.02 -3.18
N LEU A 25 29.32 -15.94 -3.87
CA LEU A 25 30.30 -15.13 -4.59
C LEU A 25 31.30 -14.48 -3.61
N ILE A 26 30.80 -13.96 -2.49
CA ILE A 26 31.60 -13.29 -1.46
C ILE A 26 32.39 -14.26 -0.59
N GLU A 27 31.74 -15.28 -0.06
CA GLU A 27 32.34 -16.15 0.95
C GLU A 27 33.14 -17.31 0.32
N GLU A 28 32.84 -17.69 -0.92
CA GLU A 28 33.53 -18.80 -1.59
C GLU A 28 34.43 -18.35 -2.74
N PHE A 29 34.01 -17.41 -3.61
CA PHE A 29 34.80 -17.06 -4.80
C PHE A 29 35.85 -15.97 -4.56
N PHE A 30 35.47 -14.80 -4.03
CA PHE A 30 36.42 -13.69 -3.81
C PHE A 30 37.64 -14.03 -2.93
N PRO A 31 37.56 -14.96 -1.95
CA PRO A 31 38.75 -15.39 -1.20
C PRO A 31 39.79 -16.16 -2.05
N ARG A 32 39.41 -16.65 -3.24
CA ARG A 32 40.26 -17.43 -4.16
C ARG A 32 40.87 -16.59 -5.29
N VAL A 33 40.53 -15.30 -5.39
CA VAL A 33 41.06 -14.38 -6.40
C VAL A 33 41.71 -13.16 -5.73
N ASP A 34 42.68 -12.56 -6.41
CA ASP A 34 43.41 -11.40 -5.89
C ASP A 34 42.64 -10.12 -6.23
N LEU A 35 41.61 -9.84 -5.44
CA LEU A 35 40.84 -8.59 -5.51
C LEU A 35 41.69 -7.43 -5.01
N THR A 36 41.96 -6.46 -5.88
CA THR A 36 42.85 -5.32 -5.59
C THR A 36 42.11 -4.03 -5.34
N HIS A 37 40.98 -3.81 -6.03
CA HIS A 37 40.14 -2.64 -5.84
C HIS A 37 38.66 -3.02 -5.78
N VAL A 38 37.94 -2.36 -4.89
CA VAL A 38 36.49 -2.37 -4.80
C VAL A 38 36.05 -0.91 -4.76
N ILE A 39 35.37 -0.45 -5.80
CA ILE A 39 35.04 0.97 -5.99
C ILE A 39 33.53 1.09 -6.06
N ASP A 40 32.92 1.68 -5.04
CA ASP A 40 31.50 1.99 -5.07
C ASP A 40 31.22 3.09 -6.11
N THR A 41 30.39 2.75 -7.10
CA THR A 41 29.94 3.66 -8.15
C THR A 41 28.43 3.85 -8.10
N SER A 42 27.77 3.47 -7.01
CA SER A 42 26.33 3.61 -6.83
C SER A 42 25.85 5.07 -6.70
N GLY A 43 26.77 5.97 -6.36
CA GLY A 43 26.54 7.41 -6.34
C GLY A 43 26.78 8.11 -7.69
N VAL A 44 27.37 7.42 -8.68
CA VAL A 44 27.75 8.00 -9.98
C VAL A 44 26.56 7.94 -10.95
N TYR A 45 26.30 9.04 -11.66
CA TYR A 45 25.36 9.02 -12.79
C TYR A 45 25.98 8.34 -14.01
N ILE A 46 25.46 7.16 -14.37
CA ILE A 46 25.89 6.41 -15.55
C ILE A 46 24.75 6.38 -16.57
N PRO A 47 24.88 7.04 -17.74
CA PRO A 47 23.81 7.08 -18.74
C PRO A 47 23.30 5.69 -19.13
N GLY A 48 21.98 5.52 -19.16
CA GLY A 48 21.34 4.25 -19.51
C GLY A 48 21.35 3.18 -18.39
N HIS A 49 21.91 3.47 -17.22
CA HIS A 49 21.95 2.58 -16.07
C HIS A 49 21.24 3.21 -14.86
N GLY A 50 20.13 2.61 -14.42
CA GLY A 50 19.38 3.06 -13.22
C GLY A 50 19.62 2.23 -11.97
N THR A 51 20.48 1.21 -12.04
CA THR A 51 20.73 0.28 -10.93
C THR A 51 22.06 0.65 -10.24
N PRO A 52 22.12 0.69 -8.89
CA PRO A 52 23.37 0.88 -8.17
C PRO A 52 24.50 -0.08 -8.62
N THR A 53 25.68 0.46 -8.88
CA THR A 53 26.83 -0.29 -9.44
C THR A 53 28.05 -0.29 -8.53
N VAL A 54 28.95 -1.24 -8.77
CA VAL A 54 30.28 -1.32 -8.17
C VAL A 54 31.29 -1.71 -9.25
N VAL A 55 32.49 -1.15 -9.18
CA VAL A 55 33.63 -1.56 -10.01
C VAL A 55 34.56 -2.45 -9.19
N LEU A 56 34.82 -3.65 -9.70
CA LEU A 56 35.73 -4.63 -9.10
C LEU A 56 36.97 -4.77 -9.98
N VAL A 57 38.16 -4.68 -9.38
CA VAL A 57 39.43 -4.87 -10.09
C VAL A 57 40.27 -5.92 -9.38
N GLY A 58 40.76 -6.91 -10.11
CA GLY A 58 41.56 -7.98 -9.52
C GLY A 58 42.30 -8.81 -10.54
N ARG A 59 42.87 -9.92 -10.07
CA ARG A 59 43.65 -10.88 -10.87
C ARG A 59 43.21 -12.29 -10.55
N ASN A 60 43.16 -13.15 -11.56
CA ASN A 60 42.88 -14.58 -11.37
C ASN A 60 44.12 -15.32 -10.83
N GLN A 61 44.43 -15.08 -9.56
CA GLN A 61 45.51 -15.72 -8.81
C GLN A 61 45.16 -15.73 -7.33
N MET A 62 45.80 -16.59 -6.53
CA MET A 62 45.56 -16.61 -5.09
C MET A 62 46.02 -15.30 -4.43
N PRO A 63 45.20 -14.70 -3.55
CA PRO A 63 45.53 -13.45 -2.87
C PRO A 63 46.65 -13.65 -1.85
N ARG A 64 47.48 -12.63 -1.66
CA ARG A 64 48.33 -12.52 -0.48
C ARG A 64 47.50 -11.93 0.65
N GLN A 65 47.43 -12.63 1.78
CA GLN A 65 46.57 -12.24 2.90
C GLN A 65 46.97 -10.89 3.52
N ASN A 66 48.24 -10.51 3.42
CA ASN A 66 48.74 -9.22 3.93
C ASN A 66 48.60 -8.06 2.93
N ASP A 67 48.29 -8.33 1.66
CA ASP A 67 48.09 -7.26 0.68
C ASP A 67 46.69 -6.66 0.90
N ALA A 68 46.61 -5.34 1.04
CA ALA A 68 45.36 -4.62 1.23
C ALA A 68 44.52 -4.59 -0.07
N VAL A 69 43.21 -4.46 0.11
CA VAL A 69 42.26 -4.15 -0.96
C VAL A 69 41.97 -2.66 -0.89
N ARG A 70 42.18 -1.95 -1.99
CA ARG A 70 41.81 -0.54 -2.07
C ARG A 70 40.30 -0.40 -2.21
N ALA A 71 39.66 0.18 -1.21
CA ALA A 71 38.24 0.42 -1.19
C ALA A 71 37.95 1.89 -1.44
N VAL A 72 37.08 2.20 -2.39
CA VAL A 72 36.46 3.51 -2.54
C VAL A 72 35.02 3.36 -2.07
N LEU A 73 34.70 4.03 -0.98
CA LEU A 73 33.45 3.93 -0.24
C LEU A 73 32.58 5.16 -0.54
N GLY A 74 31.30 4.96 -0.88
CA GLY A 74 30.37 6.04 -1.20
C GLY A 74 29.94 6.82 0.04
N VAL A 75 30.00 8.16 -0.01
CA VAL A 75 29.53 9.07 1.06
C VAL A 75 28.23 9.76 0.68
N ARG A 76 28.14 10.22 -0.58
CA ARG A 76 26.98 10.90 -1.17
C ARG A 76 26.96 10.68 -2.69
N GLY A 77 25.78 10.46 -3.27
CA GLY A 77 25.57 10.44 -4.72
C GLY A 77 25.55 11.83 -5.38
N GLU A 78 25.51 11.86 -6.72
CA GLU A 78 25.42 13.11 -7.49
C GLU A 78 24.21 13.96 -7.01
N PRO A 79 24.35 15.29 -6.87
CA PRO A 79 23.28 16.16 -6.39
C PRO A 79 22.22 16.48 -7.47
N SER A 80 22.63 16.47 -8.74
CA SER A 80 21.78 16.69 -9.91
C SER A 80 22.35 15.91 -11.09
N GLN A 81 21.54 15.65 -12.12
CA GLN A 81 22.01 14.95 -13.31
C GLN A 81 23.11 15.79 -13.94
N PRO A 82 24.37 15.30 -13.99
CA PRO A 82 25.44 16.09 -14.57
C PRO A 82 25.18 16.27 -16.06
N ALA A 83 25.40 17.50 -16.55
CA ALA A 83 25.28 17.82 -17.97
C ALA A 83 26.29 17.00 -18.81
N ASP A 84 27.47 16.78 -18.25
CA ASP A 84 28.48 15.86 -18.77
C ASP A 84 28.78 14.79 -17.69
N PRO A 85 28.36 13.53 -17.89
CA PRO A 85 28.62 12.44 -16.96
C PRO A 85 30.11 12.23 -16.63
N GLU A 86 31.03 12.55 -17.55
CA GLU A 86 32.48 12.45 -17.26
C GLU A 86 32.95 13.51 -16.27
N GLN A 87 32.19 14.59 -16.11
CA GLN A 87 32.45 15.70 -15.17
C GLN A 87 31.55 15.63 -13.94
N GLY A 88 30.85 14.52 -13.71
CA GLY A 88 30.08 14.30 -12.48
C GLY A 88 30.96 14.41 -11.23
N PHE A 89 30.43 15.00 -10.16
CA PHE A 89 31.19 15.28 -8.95
C PHE A 89 31.71 13.99 -8.29
N VAL A 90 30.88 12.95 -8.24
CA VAL A 90 31.23 11.66 -7.65
C VAL A 90 32.26 10.95 -8.53
N TRP A 91 32.09 10.98 -9.86
CA TRP A 91 33.06 10.38 -10.77
C TRP A 91 34.44 11.04 -10.67
N GLN A 92 34.47 12.38 -10.65
CA GLN A 92 35.70 13.14 -10.47
C GLN A 92 36.34 12.87 -9.10
N ALA A 93 35.53 12.76 -8.05
CA ALA A 93 36.01 12.40 -6.71
C ALA A 93 36.67 11.01 -6.70
N ILE A 94 36.05 10.00 -7.31
CA ILE A 94 36.63 8.66 -7.47
C ILE A 94 37.94 8.73 -8.25
N ALA A 95 37.93 9.36 -9.43
CA ALA A 95 39.08 9.41 -10.34
C ALA A 95 40.31 10.07 -9.69
N THR A 96 40.09 11.14 -8.93
CA THR A 96 41.15 11.88 -8.24
C THR A 96 41.64 11.16 -6.99
N GLN A 97 40.74 10.58 -6.19
CA GLN A 97 41.07 10.06 -4.86
C GLN A 97 41.50 8.59 -4.83
N THR A 98 41.17 7.77 -5.84
CA THR A 98 41.51 6.31 -5.84
C THR A 98 43.01 6.04 -5.66
N ARG A 99 43.89 7.01 -5.96
CA ARG A 99 45.35 6.87 -5.76
C ARG A 99 45.85 7.37 -4.40
N MET A 100 44.97 7.89 -3.55
CA MET A 100 45.28 8.55 -2.28
C MET A 100 44.57 7.83 -1.11
N PRO A 101 45.04 6.64 -0.68
CA PRO A 101 44.43 5.95 0.47
C PRO A 101 44.51 6.84 1.73
N GLY A 102 43.42 6.86 2.49
CA GLY A 102 43.18 7.75 3.62
C GLY A 102 42.53 9.10 3.25
N SER A 103 42.23 9.37 1.98
CA SER A 103 41.52 10.59 1.58
C SER A 103 40.01 10.49 1.81
N GLU A 104 39.40 11.62 2.15
CA GLU A 104 37.95 11.77 2.32
C GLU A 104 37.50 13.06 1.63
N SER A 105 36.33 13.02 1.02
CA SER A 105 35.64 14.15 0.41
C SER A 105 34.14 14.06 0.74
N ASP A 106 33.36 15.04 0.29
CA ASP A 106 31.90 15.02 0.44
C ASP A 106 31.24 13.84 -0.32
N TRP A 107 31.95 13.21 -1.26
CA TRP A 107 31.41 12.20 -2.18
C TRP A 107 31.90 10.78 -1.90
N VAL A 108 33.19 10.61 -1.61
CA VAL A 108 33.81 9.29 -1.35
C VAL A 108 34.88 9.35 -0.26
N THR A 109 35.09 8.21 0.40
CA THR A 109 36.24 7.91 1.26
C THR A 109 37.08 6.82 0.60
N VAL A 110 38.41 6.95 0.60
CA VAL A 110 39.33 5.96 0.03
C VAL A 110 40.19 5.36 1.13
N GLU A 111 40.17 4.04 1.28
CA GLU A 111 40.93 3.33 2.32
C GLU A 111 41.60 2.07 1.76
N ASP A 112 42.75 1.71 2.33
CA ASP A 112 43.36 0.40 2.11
C ASP A 112 42.91 -0.53 3.24
N LEU A 113 41.91 -1.37 2.94
CA LEU A 113 41.31 -2.29 3.91
C LEU A 113 42.01 -3.65 3.86
N ASN A 114 42.04 -4.33 5.01
CA ASN A 114 42.42 -5.75 5.01
C ASN A 114 41.36 -6.57 4.24
N ARG A 115 41.70 -7.82 3.86
CA ARG A 115 40.82 -8.63 3.00
C ARG A 115 39.61 -9.22 3.74
N THR A 116 39.63 -9.22 5.08
CA THR A 116 38.63 -9.90 5.92
C THR A 116 37.20 -9.42 5.67
N PRO A 117 36.89 -8.11 5.63
CA PRO A 117 35.56 -7.61 5.25
C PRO A 117 35.06 -8.14 3.92
N PHE A 118 35.96 -8.34 2.95
CA PHE A 118 35.61 -8.80 1.61
C PHE A 118 35.36 -10.32 1.54
N ASN A 119 35.56 -11.06 2.64
CA ASN A 119 35.32 -12.49 2.72
C ASN A 119 33.99 -12.83 3.41
N HIS A 120 33.24 -11.84 3.90
CA HIS A 120 32.01 -12.06 4.67
C HIS A 120 30.83 -11.30 4.06
N HIS A 121 29.71 -11.99 3.86
CA HIS A 121 28.48 -11.35 3.40
C HIS A 121 27.63 -10.89 4.59
N PRO A 122 27.00 -9.70 4.53
CA PRO A 122 26.99 -8.74 3.42
C PRO A 122 28.17 -7.76 3.41
N TRP A 123 28.57 -7.27 2.22
CA TRP A 123 29.51 -6.15 2.10
C TRP A 123 28.80 -4.83 2.33
N SER A 124 29.43 -3.88 3.01
CA SER A 124 29.03 -2.47 3.05
C SER A 124 30.14 -1.61 2.49
N LEU A 125 29.80 -0.75 1.52
CA LEU A 125 30.75 0.18 0.90
C LEU A 125 30.44 1.64 1.29
N SER A 126 29.84 1.85 2.45
CA SER A 126 29.49 3.18 2.96
C SER A 126 30.73 3.86 3.55
N GLY A 127 31.06 5.03 3.03
CA GLY A 127 32.15 5.89 3.50
C GLY A 127 31.71 6.87 4.60
N GLY A 128 32.57 7.82 4.93
CA GLY A 128 32.22 8.95 5.80
C GLY A 128 31.95 8.57 7.26
N GLY A 129 32.63 7.55 7.77
CA GLY A 129 32.52 7.11 9.18
C GLY A 129 31.47 6.03 9.47
N ALA A 130 30.70 5.59 8.47
CA ALA A 130 29.63 4.60 8.67
C ALA A 130 30.10 3.29 9.33
N SER A 131 31.28 2.79 8.95
CA SER A 131 31.85 1.56 9.52
C SER A 131 32.24 1.72 11.00
N HIS A 132 32.74 2.90 11.39
CA HIS A 132 33.07 3.22 12.78
C HIS A 132 31.81 3.27 13.64
N LEU A 133 30.78 3.98 13.17
CA LEU A 133 29.49 4.08 13.85
C LEU A 133 28.78 2.72 13.96
N MET A 134 28.79 1.89 12.92
CA MET A 134 28.28 0.51 13.00
C MET A 134 28.99 -0.31 14.10
N ALA A 135 30.31 -0.15 14.24
CA ALA A 135 31.06 -0.83 15.29
C ALA A 135 30.68 -0.33 16.68
N GLN A 136 30.32 0.95 16.85
CA GLN A 136 29.81 1.50 18.12
C GLN A 136 28.38 1.06 18.44
N LEU A 137 27.55 0.75 17.45
CA LEU A 137 26.21 0.16 17.68
C LEU A 137 26.27 -1.33 18.05
N THR A 138 27.42 -1.99 17.88
CA THR A 138 27.63 -3.43 18.07
C THR A 138 27.83 -3.89 19.53
N PRO A 139 28.34 -3.12 20.51
CA PRO A 139 28.46 -3.53 21.91
C PRO A 139 27.06 -3.60 22.57
N SER A 140 26.30 -4.63 22.23
CA SER A 140 24.92 -4.85 22.65
C SER A 140 24.80 -5.87 23.78
N THR A 141 23.67 -5.84 24.50
CA THR A 141 23.31 -6.88 25.48
C THR A 141 22.82 -8.17 24.83
N GLY A 142 22.43 -8.09 23.57
CA GLY A 142 21.96 -9.19 22.73
C GLY A 142 21.56 -8.70 21.35
N ILE A 143 20.90 -9.56 20.58
CA ILE A 143 20.31 -9.19 19.28
C ILE A 143 18.79 -9.39 19.30
N MET A 144 18.11 -8.80 18.32
CA MET A 144 16.65 -8.88 18.15
C MET A 144 16.10 -10.32 18.18
N LYS A 145 16.83 -11.27 17.59
CA LYS A 145 16.48 -12.70 17.63
C LYS A 145 16.36 -13.27 19.05
N ASP A 146 17.13 -12.75 20.00
CA ASP A 146 17.13 -13.24 21.39
C ASP A 146 15.90 -12.73 22.17
N ALA A 147 15.32 -11.62 21.73
CA ALA A 147 14.15 -10.98 22.34
C ALA A 147 12.82 -11.36 21.67
N THR A 148 12.84 -12.15 20.59
CA THR A 148 11.64 -12.43 19.77
C THR A 148 11.41 -13.91 19.51
N THR A 149 10.13 -14.29 19.43
CA THR A 149 9.71 -15.63 19.03
C THR A 149 9.68 -15.76 17.51
N ARG A 150 9.24 -14.71 16.80
CA ARG A 150 9.13 -14.72 15.34
C ARG A 150 9.27 -13.33 14.74
N ILE A 151 9.88 -13.29 13.56
CA ILE A 151 9.93 -12.12 12.68
C ILE A 151 9.66 -12.62 11.26
N GLY A 152 8.62 -12.12 10.60
CA GLY A 152 8.27 -12.54 9.24
C GLY A 152 6.87 -12.07 8.80
N PHE A 153 6.42 -12.51 7.64
CA PHE A 153 5.07 -12.18 7.14
C PHE A 153 3.99 -12.68 8.12
N PHE A 154 2.85 -11.99 8.21
CA PHE A 154 1.70 -12.46 8.99
C PHE A 154 1.11 -13.74 8.39
N GLY A 155 0.76 -13.70 7.10
CA GLY A 155 0.38 -14.85 6.29
C GLY A 155 0.61 -14.56 4.81
N ASP A 156 0.46 -15.56 3.95
CA ASP A 156 0.50 -15.42 2.51
C ASP A 156 -0.74 -16.11 1.91
N SER A 157 -1.65 -15.34 1.31
CA SER A 157 -2.81 -15.90 0.60
C SER A 157 -2.42 -16.52 -0.75
N HIS A 158 -1.29 -16.09 -1.32
CA HIS A 158 -0.86 -16.33 -2.70
C HIS A 158 -1.92 -15.98 -3.77
N ALA A 159 -2.91 -15.16 -3.39
CA ALA A 159 -4.00 -14.68 -4.23
C ALA A 159 -4.62 -13.37 -3.69
N ASP A 160 -3.79 -12.39 -3.34
CA ASP A 160 -4.21 -11.10 -2.75
C ASP A 160 -5.36 -10.44 -3.53
N GLU A 161 -5.38 -10.58 -4.86
CA GLU A 161 -6.44 -10.02 -5.72
C GLU A 161 -7.85 -10.53 -5.41
N ALA A 162 -7.95 -11.79 -4.96
CA ALA A 162 -9.19 -12.46 -4.57
C ALA A 162 -9.52 -12.23 -3.09
N PHE A 163 -8.53 -12.28 -2.21
CA PHE A 163 -8.75 -12.19 -0.76
C PHE A 163 -8.83 -10.75 -0.23
N THR A 164 -8.46 -9.73 -1.00
CA THR A 164 -8.60 -8.32 -0.58
C THR A 164 -9.90 -7.70 -1.09
N LEU A 165 -10.74 -7.22 -0.18
CA LEU A 165 -12.02 -6.55 -0.43
C LEU A 165 -11.89 -5.03 -0.19
N PRO A 166 -12.77 -4.20 -0.82
CA PRO A 166 -12.84 -2.77 -0.52
C PRO A 166 -13.31 -2.54 0.92
N THR A 167 -12.94 -1.40 1.52
CA THR A 167 -13.34 -1.01 2.88
C THR A 167 -14.72 -0.34 2.96
N THR A 168 -15.30 -0.02 1.82
CA THR A 168 -16.63 0.59 1.68
C THR A 168 -17.45 -0.19 0.66
N GLY A 169 -18.75 0.11 0.59
CA GLY A 169 -19.64 -0.51 -0.38
C GLY A 169 -20.21 -1.87 0.06
N PRO A 170 -20.92 -2.57 -0.85
CA PRO A 170 -21.70 -3.75 -0.47
C PRO A 170 -20.87 -4.94 0.02
N LEU A 171 -19.65 -5.12 -0.50
CA LEU A 171 -18.74 -6.17 0.00
C LEU A 171 -18.26 -5.89 1.42
N ALA A 172 -18.01 -4.61 1.75
CA ALA A 172 -17.61 -4.23 3.11
C ALA A 172 -18.73 -4.48 4.12
N ARG A 173 -20.00 -4.24 3.74
CA ARG A 173 -21.17 -4.57 4.57
C ARG A 173 -21.33 -6.09 4.81
N LYS A 174 -20.74 -6.92 3.95
CA LYS A 174 -20.73 -8.38 4.06
C LYS A 174 -19.44 -8.93 4.72
N CYS A 175 -18.61 -8.07 5.33
CA CYS A 175 -17.30 -8.47 5.86
C CYS A 175 -17.37 -9.67 6.82
N GLN A 176 -18.32 -9.68 7.76
CA GLN A 176 -18.49 -10.78 8.71
C GLN A 176 -18.84 -12.10 8.01
N SER A 177 -19.80 -12.08 7.08
CA SER A 177 -20.19 -13.27 6.31
C SER A 177 -19.09 -13.74 5.34
N LEU A 178 -18.18 -12.84 4.95
CA LEU A 178 -17.03 -13.14 4.10
C LEU A 178 -15.78 -13.52 4.91
N GLN A 179 -15.85 -13.59 6.24
CA GLN A 179 -14.69 -13.81 7.12
C GLN A 179 -13.57 -12.79 6.84
N ALA A 180 -13.94 -11.52 6.64
CA ALA A 180 -13.01 -10.46 6.29
C ALA A 180 -12.70 -9.57 7.50
N GLU A 181 -11.41 -9.36 7.74
CA GLU A 181 -10.90 -8.51 8.82
C GLU A 181 -10.12 -7.32 8.27
N ASN A 182 -9.97 -6.28 9.10
CA ASN A 182 -9.12 -5.15 8.76
C ASN A 182 -7.68 -5.63 8.52
N SER A 183 -7.18 -5.33 7.33
CA SER A 183 -5.83 -5.68 6.92
C SER A 183 -5.00 -4.46 6.60
N HIS A 184 -3.76 -4.45 7.05
CA HIS A 184 -2.83 -3.37 6.77
C HIS A 184 -1.69 -3.82 5.85
N ARG A 185 -1.28 -2.89 4.99
CA ARG A 185 -0.14 -3.04 4.07
C ARG A 185 1.06 -2.23 4.52
N GLY A 186 2.25 -2.61 4.03
CA GLY A 186 3.49 -1.92 4.39
C GLY A 186 3.51 -0.43 4.04
N ASP A 187 2.84 0.00 2.97
CA ASP A 187 2.73 1.42 2.61
C ASP A 187 1.80 2.21 3.55
N GLN A 188 0.86 1.53 4.21
CA GLN A 188 -0.07 2.10 5.18
C GLN A 188 0.53 2.20 6.60
N THR A 189 1.54 1.37 6.92
CA THR A 189 2.26 1.37 8.21
C THR A 189 3.27 2.53 8.26
N ARG A 190 2.89 3.66 8.86
CA ARG A 190 3.68 4.90 8.88
C ARG A 190 3.52 5.64 10.19
N ASP A 191 4.58 6.32 10.61
CA ASP A 191 4.59 7.30 11.71
C ASP A 191 3.76 6.90 12.94
N TRP A 192 4.08 5.71 13.49
CA TRP A 192 3.49 5.14 14.70
C TRP A 192 2.01 4.73 14.60
N THR A 193 1.41 4.81 13.41
CA THR A 193 0.00 4.46 13.18
C THR A 193 -0.24 3.79 11.82
N PHE A 194 -1.48 3.44 11.54
CA PHE A 194 -1.93 2.95 10.24
C PHE A 194 -2.73 4.05 9.56
N SER A 195 -2.23 4.54 8.42
CA SER A 195 -2.87 5.61 7.63
C SER A 195 -4.13 5.15 6.88
N GLY A 196 -4.38 3.83 6.83
CA GLY A 196 -5.52 3.22 6.16
C GLY A 196 -5.54 1.72 6.39
N HIS A 197 -6.54 1.05 5.85
CA HIS A 197 -6.66 -0.40 5.83
C HIS A 197 -7.36 -0.85 4.55
N ASP A 198 -7.22 -2.12 4.23
CA ASP A 198 -8.13 -2.88 3.37
C ASP A 198 -8.96 -3.83 4.24
N LEU A 199 -9.87 -4.57 3.61
CA LEU A 199 -10.43 -5.78 4.19
C LEU A 199 -9.76 -7.00 3.58
N SER A 200 -9.32 -7.95 4.39
CA SER A 200 -8.74 -9.21 3.93
C SER A 200 -9.56 -10.37 4.44
N VAL A 201 -9.99 -11.24 3.54
CA VAL A 201 -10.68 -12.49 3.85
C VAL A 201 -9.68 -13.45 4.48
N HIS A 202 -9.93 -13.81 5.74
CA HIS A 202 -9.14 -14.69 6.58
C HIS A 202 -10.05 -15.84 7.06
N PRO A 203 -10.14 -16.94 6.30
CA PRO A 203 -11.11 -18.02 6.55
C PRO A 203 -10.61 -18.99 7.63
N TYR A 204 -10.27 -18.46 8.80
CA TYR A 204 -9.73 -19.21 9.93
C TYR A 204 -10.49 -18.88 11.21
N THR A 205 -10.50 -19.79 12.18
CA THR A 205 -11.03 -19.52 13.52
C THR A 205 -10.10 -18.58 14.29
N THR A 206 -10.55 -18.12 15.46
CA THR A 206 -9.73 -17.32 16.40
C THR A 206 -8.47 -18.06 16.88
N GLU A 207 -8.46 -19.39 16.80
CA GLU A 207 -7.32 -20.26 17.12
C GLU A 207 -6.39 -20.49 15.92
N GLY A 208 -6.71 -19.94 14.75
CA GLY A 208 -5.92 -20.07 13.53
C GLY A 208 -6.14 -21.38 12.76
N GLU A 209 -7.22 -22.11 13.04
CA GLU A 209 -7.60 -23.32 12.30
C GLU A 209 -8.46 -22.97 11.09
N LEU A 210 -8.24 -23.65 9.95
CA LEU A 210 -8.99 -23.38 8.72
C LEU A 210 -10.47 -23.73 8.91
N LEU A 211 -11.38 -22.88 8.44
CA LEU A 211 -12.81 -23.16 8.45
C LEU A 211 -13.15 -24.32 7.49
N GLU A 212 -14.00 -25.23 7.96
CA GLU A 212 -14.57 -26.29 7.13
C GLU A 212 -15.66 -25.73 6.21
N GLU A 213 -15.94 -26.45 5.13
CA GLU A 213 -16.91 -25.99 4.12
C GLU A 213 -18.31 -25.73 4.70
N ALA A 214 -18.72 -26.53 5.68
CA ALA A 214 -20.01 -26.41 6.36
C ALA A 214 -20.13 -25.13 7.22
N ASP A 215 -19.00 -24.55 7.63
CA ASP A 215 -18.94 -23.33 8.45
C ASP A 215 -18.83 -22.05 7.59
N LEU A 216 -18.67 -22.18 6.26
CA LEU A 216 -18.63 -21.05 5.34
C LEU A 216 -20.04 -20.52 5.09
N ALA A 217 -20.23 -19.22 5.29
CA ALA A 217 -21.53 -18.60 5.00
C ALA A 217 -21.84 -18.64 3.48
N PRO A 218 -23.12 -18.67 3.08
CA PRO A 218 -23.50 -18.66 1.66
C PRO A 218 -22.90 -17.48 0.87
N ALA A 219 -22.74 -16.32 1.51
CA ALA A 219 -22.10 -15.15 0.90
C ALA A 219 -20.62 -15.42 0.51
N PHE A 220 -19.87 -16.14 1.36
CA PHE A 220 -18.50 -16.54 1.08
C PHE A 220 -18.44 -17.46 -0.15
N VAL A 221 -19.26 -18.52 -0.13
CA VAL A 221 -19.30 -19.50 -1.24
C VAL A 221 -19.66 -18.80 -2.55
N ARG A 222 -20.71 -17.98 -2.56
CA ARG A 222 -21.13 -17.24 -3.77
C ARG A 222 -20.07 -16.26 -4.27
N HIS A 223 -19.33 -15.61 -3.37
CA HIS A 223 -18.27 -14.66 -3.76
C HIS A 223 -17.06 -15.36 -4.38
N PHE A 224 -16.60 -16.47 -3.79
CA PHE A 224 -15.37 -17.12 -4.22
C PHE A 224 -15.56 -18.26 -5.23
N TRP A 225 -16.76 -18.84 -5.35
CA TRP A 225 -17.03 -19.91 -6.31
C TRP A 225 -16.64 -19.55 -7.76
N PRO A 226 -16.87 -18.31 -8.27
CA PRO A 226 -16.40 -17.91 -9.60
C PRO A 226 -14.88 -17.97 -9.77
N LEU A 227 -14.12 -17.90 -8.67
CA LEU A 227 -12.66 -17.93 -8.64
C LEU A 227 -12.09 -19.32 -8.28
N ARG A 228 -12.95 -20.31 -7.99
CA ARG A 228 -12.54 -21.60 -7.40
C ARG A 228 -11.40 -22.28 -8.17
N THR A 229 -11.50 -22.38 -9.49
CA THR A 229 -10.45 -22.98 -10.33
C THR A 229 -9.12 -22.22 -10.23
N GLU A 230 -9.14 -20.88 -10.29
CA GLU A 230 -7.94 -20.05 -10.13
C GLU A 230 -7.25 -20.31 -8.78
N LEU A 231 -8.04 -20.41 -7.71
CA LEU A 231 -7.53 -20.59 -6.36
C LEU A 231 -6.97 -21.99 -6.14
N TRP A 232 -7.60 -23.03 -6.71
CA TRP A 232 -7.08 -24.39 -6.68
C TRP A 232 -5.81 -24.59 -7.49
N MET A 233 -5.66 -23.86 -8.59
CA MET A 233 -4.52 -23.98 -9.50
C MET A 233 -3.32 -23.13 -9.06
N ARG A 234 -3.37 -22.51 -7.87
CA ARG A 234 -2.19 -21.90 -7.24
C ARG A 234 -1.11 -22.95 -7.06
N GLY A 235 0.12 -22.58 -7.43
CA GLY A 235 1.29 -23.45 -7.28
C GLY A 235 1.69 -23.61 -5.82
N THR A 236 2.16 -24.81 -5.47
CA THR A 236 2.84 -25.08 -4.20
C THR A 236 4.36 -25.06 -4.40
N PHE A 237 5.12 -24.96 -3.31
CA PHE A 237 6.59 -24.98 -3.39
C PHE A 237 7.15 -26.27 -4.00
N GLY A 238 6.36 -27.36 -4.02
CA GLY A 238 6.72 -28.63 -4.64
C GLY A 238 6.49 -28.68 -6.16
N GLY A 239 5.89 -27.65 -6.75
CA GLY A 239 5.55 -27.58 -8.17
C GLY A 239 4.21 -28.22 -8.54
N SER A 240 3.46 -28.76 -7.58
CA SER A 240 2.07 -29.19 -7.72
C SER A 240 1.10 -28.02 -7.51
N THR A 241 -0.21 -28.26 -7.67
CA THR A 241 -1.26 -27.28 -7.33
C THR A 241 -1.95 -27.63 -6.02
N TYR A 242 -2.73 -26.70 -5.46
CA TYR A 242 -3.52 -26.97 -4.25
C TYR A 242 -4.48 -28.15 -4.48
N ARG A 243 -5.03 -28.23 -5.69
CA ARG A 243 -5.94 -29.33 -6.07
C ARG A 243 -5.25 -30.69 -6.13
N ASP A 244 -3.95 -30.72 -6.45
CA ASP A 244 -3.15 -31.95 -6.48
C ASP A 244 -2.74 -32.38 -5.08
N ASP A 245 -2.52 -31.41 -4.19
CA ASP A 245 -2.12 -31.62 -2.79
C ASP A 245 -3.32 -31.78 -1.83
N ASP A 246 -4.55 -31.95 -2.34
CA ASP A 246 -5.81 -32.06 -1.59
C ASP A 246 -6.08 -30.88 -0.62
N ARG A 247 -5.59 -29.70 -0.98
CA ARG A 247 -5.82 -28.46 -0.23
C ARG A 247 -7.14 -27.82 -0.62
N LYS A 248 -7.77 -27.15 0.35
CA LYS A 248 -9.01 -26.38 0.11
C LYS A 248 -8.69 -25.14 -0.73
N TRP A 249 -9.56 -24.77 -1.66
CA TRP A 249 -9.31 -23.61 -2.54
C TRP A 249 -9.34 -22.27 -1.78
N TRP A 250 -10.01 -22.18 -0.63
CA TRP A 250 -10.00 -21.00 0.23
C TRP A 250 -8.82 -20.93 1.20
N GLU A 251 -8.01 -21.99 1.30
CA GLU A 251 -6.86 -22.02 2.20
C GLU A 251 -5.80 -20.99 1.76
N TRP A 252 -5.26 -20.23 2.72
CA TRP A 252 -4.07 -19.41 2.47
C TRP A 252 -2.85 -20.29 2.25
N HIS A 253 -1.90 -19.80 1.46
CA HIS A 253 -0.65 -20.51 1.21
C HIS A 253 0.16 -20.81 2.45
N GLN A 254 0.28 -19.81 3.33
CA GLN A 254 0.96 -19.93 4.60
C GLN A 254 0.22 -19.15 5.67
N HIS A 255 -0.12 -19.81 6.77
CA HIS A 255 -0.67 -19.20 7.98
C HIS A 255 0.07 -19.76 9.21
N PRO A 256 1.07 -19.04 9.75
CA PRO A 256 1.82 -19.47 10.94
C PRO A 256 0.94 -19.53 12.18
N LYS A 257 0.96 -20.65 12.92
CA LYS A 257 0.12 -20.87 14.12
C LYS A 257 0.52 -20.07 15.36
N ASP A 258 1.74 -19.54 15.41
CA ASP A 258 2.22 -18.64 16.48
C ASP A 258 1.99 -19.09 17.94
N GLU A 259 1.90 -20.40 18.21
CA GLU A 259 1.52 -20.99 19.52
C GLU A 259 2.34 -20.50 20.75
N LYS A 260 3.57 -20.02 20.52
CA LYS A 260 4.50 -19.54 21.57
C LYS A 260 4.64 -18.02 21.63
N ALA A 261 3.86 -17.30 20.83
CA ALA A 261 3.93 -15.85 20.74
C ALA A 261 2.88 -15.17 21.63
N GLY A 262 3.15 -13.92 22.01
CA GLY A 262 2.18 -13.04 22.65
C GLY A 262 1.06 -12.59 21.70
N ALA A 263 -0.01 -12.06 22.29
CA ALA A 263 -1.15 -11.51 21.56
C ALA A 263 -0.75 -10.28 20.71
N TYR A 264 0.07 -9.40 21.28
CA TYR A 264 0.55 -8.20 20.61
C TYR A 264 1.56 -8.52 19.50
N SER A 265 1.66 -7.62 18.53
CA SER A 265 2.68 -7.70 17.50
C SER A 265 3.21 -6.31 17.14
N ILE A 266 4.48 -6.21 16.77
CA ILE A 266 5.00 -4.99 16.16
C ILE A 266 5.09 -5.25 14.66
N THR A 267 4.36 -4.48 13.86
CA THR A 267 4.40 -4.56 12.40
C THR A 267 5.24 -3.43 11.83
N TYR A 268 5.77 -3.63 10.62
CA TYR A 268 6.62 -2.62 9.97
C TYR A 268 6.54 -2.63 8.46
N SER A 269 6.90 -1.51 7.84
CA SER A 269 6.95 -1.40 6.38
C SER A 269 8.19 -2.13 5.82
N GLU A 270 8.00 -3.24 5.08
CA GLU A 270 9.13 -3.99 4.51
C GLU A 270 9.88 -3.17 3.45
N VAL A 271 9.15 -2.39 2.66
CA VAL A 271 9.72 -1.57 1.58
C VAL A 271 9.37 -0.10 1.80
N ALA A 272 10.34 0.65 2.32
CA ALA A 272 10.17 2.06 2.63
C ALA A 272 11.48 2.84 2.53
N THR A 273 11.37 4.16 2.47
CA THR A 273 12.53 5.06 2.54
C THR A 273 13.14 5.15 3.95
N HIS A 274 12.32 4.94 4.98
CA HIS A 274 12.68 5.06 6.40
C HIS A 274 12.02 3.93 7.19
N ASN A 275 12.49 3.68 8.40
CA ASN A 275 11.88 2.74 9.34
C ASN A 275 10.51 3.26 9.83
N HIS A 276 9.50 2.40 9.74
CA HIS A 276 8.19 2.65 10.30
C HIS A 276 7.72 1.38 11.00
N PHE A 277 7.64 1.45 12.32
CA PHE A 277 7.16 0.37 13.18
C PHE A 277 5.92 0.85 13.93
N VAL A 278 4.95 -0.05 14.09
CA VAL A 278 3.66 0.23 14.75
C VAL A 278 3.29 -0.96 15.64
N LEU A 279 2.80 -0.68 16.84
CA LEU A 279 2.28 -1.71 17.74
C LEU A 279 0.83 -2.05 17.35
N ASP A 280 0.59 -3.33 17.13
CA ASP A 280 -0.75 -3.89 16.99
C ASP A 280 -1.18 -4.58 18.29
N ARG A 281 -2.30 -4.10 18.82
CA ARG A 281 -2.93 -4.57 20.06
C ARG A 281 -4.08 -5.55 19.81
N ASN A 282 -4.63 -5.57 18.59
CA ASN A 282 -5.93 -6.18 18.32
C ASN A 282 -5.83 -7.43 17.43
N GLY A 283 -4.61 -7.94 17.18
CA GLY A 283 -4.43 -9.15 16.38
C GLY A 283 -4.87 -8.98 14.93
N LYS A 284 -4.60 -7.81 14.33
CA LYS A 284 -5.02 -7.47 12.97
C LYS A 284 -4.33 -8.35 11.93
N VAL A 285 -4.92 -8.42 10.75
CA VAL A 285 -4.34 -9.12 9.60
C VAL A 285 -3.34 -8.22 8.89
N PHE A 286 -2.22 -8.78 8.43
CA PHE A 286 -1.24 -8.03 7.62
C PHE A 286 -0.93 -8.74 6.32
N ASN A 287 -0.74 -7.93 5.27
CA ASN A 287 -0.23 -8.48 4.02
C ASN A 287 1.28 -8.78 4.13
N ARG A 288 1.85 -9.41 3.10
CA ARG A 288 3.29 -9.74 3.07
C ARG A 288 4.24 -8.54 3.13
N THR A 289 3.79 -7.33 2.76
CA THR A 289 4.62 -6.12 2.79
C THR A 289 4.60 -5.41 4.14
N ALA A 290 3.78 -5.88 5.09
CA ALA A 290 3.77 -5.50 6.50
C ALA A 290 4.13 -6.70 7.41
N PRO A 291 5.42 -7.11 7.48
CA PRO A 291 5.84 -8.21 8.33
C PRO A 291 5.65 -7.86 9.81
N ILE A 292 5.45 -8.89 10.62
CA ILE A 292 5.23 -8.77 12.05
C ILE A 292 6.42 -9.31 12.85
N ILE A 293 6.57 -8.75 14.03
CA ILE A 293 7.47 -9.15 15.10
C ILE A 293 6.61 -9.62 16.26
N LYS A 294 6.82 -10.86 16.68
CA LYS A 294 6.14 -11.49 17.81
C LYS A 294 7.14 -11.75 18.93
N LEU A 295 6.82 -11.24 20.12
CA LEU A 295 7.59 -11.49 21.34
C LEU A 295 7.08 -12.77 22.04
N PRO A 296 7.81 -13.31 23.03
CA PRO A 296 7.35 -14.42 23.86
C PRO A 296 5.97 -14.16 24.48
N LYS A 297 5.23 -15.23 24.77
CA LYS A 297 3.86 -15.15 25.31
C LYS A 297 3.74 -14.35 26.62
N GLU A 298 4.83 -14.33 27.37
CA GLU A 298 4.98 -13.70 28.68
C GLU A 298 5.36 -12.21 28.57
N ALA A 299 5.62 -11.72 27.36
CA ALA A 299 6.02 -10.35 27.14
C ALA A 299 4.86 -9.37 27.39
N THR A 300 5.13 -8.34 28.17
CA THR A 300 4.14 -7.30 28.50
C THR A 300 4.01 -6.28 27.38
N GLU A 301 2.93 -5.48 27.40
CA GLU A 301 2.78 -4.35 26.47
C GLU A 301 3.94 -3.36 26.59
N GLU A 302 4.43 -3.11 27.82
CA GLU A 302 5.56 -2.20 28.04
C GLU A 302 6.83 -2.66 27.33
N GLN A 303 7.11 -3.97 27.33
CA GLN A 303 8.25 -4.53 26.59
C GLN A 303 8.11 -4.37 25.07
N HIS A 304 6.86 -4.42 24.56
CA HIS A 304 6.61 -4.12 23.14
C HIS A 304 6.85 -2.63 22.85
N LEU A 305 6.37 -1.73 23.71
CA LEU A 305 6.55 -0.29 23.57
C LEU A 305 8.03 0.10 23.67
N GLU A 306 8.79 -0.48 24.58
CA GLU A 306 10.24 -0.29 24.68
C GLU A 306 10.95 -0.59 23.36
N LEU A 307 10.66 -1.77 22.78
CA LEU A 307 11.24 -2.19 21.52
C LEU A 307 10.74 -1.32 20.35
N LEU A 308 9.46 -0.94 20.35
CA LEU A 308 8.86 -0.06 19.34
C LEU A 308 9.62 1.26 19.24
N GLY A 309 9.93 1.88 20.39
CA GLY A 309 10.65 3.16 20.42
C GLY A 309 12.06 3.03 19.86
N LEU A 310 12.79 2.00 20.29
CA LEU A 310 14.12 1.72 19.75
C LEU A 310 14.09 1.50 18.23
N LEU A 311 13.14 0.69 17.73
CA LEU A 311 13.02 0.36 16.31
C LEU A 311 12.60 1.57 15.46
N ASN A 312 11.92 2.56 16.03
CA ASN A 312 11.53 3.81 15.36
C ASN A 312 12.58 4.93 15.46
N SER A 313 13.78 4.65 15.99
CA SER A 313 14.86 5.63 16.13
C SER A 313 15.70 5.82 14.86
N SER A 314 16.40 6.94 14.77
CA SER A 314 17.35 7.24 13.70
C SER A 314 18.56 6.29 13.71
N SER A 315 19.02 5.82 14.88
CA SER A 315 20.05 4.77 14.98
C SER A 315 19.61 3.45 14.36
N ALA A 316 18.34 3.06 14.57
CA ALA A 316 17.79 1.87 13.93
C ALA A 316 17.67 2.05 12.42
N CYS A 317 17.22 3.21 11.94
CA CYS A 317 17.17 3.53 10.52
C CYS A 317 18.55 3.42 9.87
N PHE A 318 19.56 4.05 10.49
CA PHE A 318 20.96 4.00 10.05
C PHE A 318 21.43 2.55 9.92
N TRP A 319 21.34 1.77 11.00
CA TRP A 319 21.79 0.39 11.01
C TRP A 319 21.08 -0.45 9.94
N MET A 320 19.75 -0.33 9.83
CA MET A 320 18.94 -1.08 8.88
C MET A 320 19.35 -0.77 7.44
N LYS A 321 19.61 0.50 7.10
CA LYS A 321 20.09 0.90 5.77
C LYS A 321 21.50 0.36 5.47
N GLN A 322 22.37 0.21 6.48
CA GLN A 322 23.68 -0.39 6.29
C GLN A 322 23.63 -1.89 5.94
N VAL A 323 22.60 -2.63 6.36
CA VAL A 323 22.53 -4.09 6.14
C VAL A 323 21.48 -4.54 5.14
N SER A 324 20.56 -3.65 4.77
CA SER A 324 19.42 -3.95 3.89
C SER A 324 19.73 -3.68 2.43
N HIS A 325 18.89 -4.21 1.54
CA HIS A 325 19.03 -4.03 0.10
C HIS A 325 18.39 -2.72 -0.36
N ASP A 326 19.17 -1.86 -1.02
CA ASP A 326 18.69 -0.66 -1.71
C ASP A 326 17.95 -1.06 -3.00
N LYS A 327 16.67 -0.71 -3.09
CA LYS A 327 15.79 -0.96 -4.25
C LYS A 327 15.76 0.21 -5.25
N GLY A 328 16.56 1.26 -5.05
CA GLY A 328 16.56 2.45 -5.90
C GLY A 328 15.35 3.35 -5.66
N SER A 329 14.94 4.12 -6.67
CA SER A 329 13.75 4.99 -6.64
C SER A 329 12.58 4.42 -7.44
N GLN A 330 11.38 4.92 -7.14
CA GLN A 330 10.14 4.58 -7.87
C GLN A 330 10.02 5.24 -9.26
N SER A 331 11.03 5.95 -9.77
CA SER A 331 10.96 6.48 -11.13
C SER A 331 11.11 5.34 -12.15
N GLY A 332 9.97 4.75 -12.55
CA GLY A 332 9.87 3.75 -13.62
C GLY A 332 10.34 4.24 -14.99
N THR A 333 10.90 5.45 -15.08
CA THR A 333 11.48 6.10 -16.25
C THR A 333 13.00 6.36 -16.11
N GLY A 334 13.64 5.95 -15.01
CA GLY A 334 15.08 6.22 -14.79
C GLY A 334 15.40 7.70 -14.59
N GLY A 335 14.47 8.44 -13.96
CA GLY A 335 14.67 9.84 -13.62
C GLY A 335 15.76 10.01 -12.56
N PHE A 336 16.55 11.07 -12.71
CA PHE A 336 17.59 11.43 -11.75
C PHE A 336 17.00 11.68 -10.34
N MET A 337 17.66 11.18 -9.29
CA MET A 337 17.27 11.38 -7.89
C MET A 337 17.81 12.71 -7.37
N HIS A 338 17.01 13.54 -6.71
CA HIS A 338 17.55 14.77 -6.13
C HIS A 338 18.33 14.54 -4.84
N ASP A 339 17.89 13.61 -3.98
CA ASP A 339 18.50 13.38 -2.67
C ASP A 339 18.51 11.88 -2.26
N GLU A 340 19.47 11.48 -1.42
CA GLU A 340 19.62 10.07 -0.99
C GLU A 340 18.49 9.55 -0.10
N TRP A 341 17.81 10.44 0.63
CA TRP A 341 16.70 10.07 1.50
C TRP A 341 15.45 9.61 0.73
N GLU A 342 15.43 9.76 -0.61
CA GLU A 342 14.38 9.26 -1.51
C GLU A 342 14.55 7.76 -1.88
N ARG A 343 15.65 7.12 -1.49
CA ARG A 343 15.92 5.71 -1.81
C ARG A 343 15.06 4.75 -0.98
N PHE A 344 14.45 3.77 -1.65
CA PHE A 344 13.68 2.71 -1.00
C PHE A 344 14.58 1.55 -0.59
N TYR A 345 14.43 1.07 0.63
CA TYR A 345 15.13 -0.10 1.14
C TYR A 345 14.15 -1.25 1.36
N GLN A 346 14.62 -2.49 1.18
CA GLN A 346 13.91 -3.69 1.61
C GLN A 346 14.46 -4.16 2.97
N PHE A 347 13.71 -3.88 4.03
CA PHE A 347 13.99 -4.24 5.41
C PHE A 347 13.61 -5.70 5.71
N ALA A 348 14.40 -6.64 5.20
CA ALA A 348 14.11 -8.06 5.35
C ALA A 348 14.17 -8.54 6.82
N ALA A 349 13.20 -9.35 7.23
CA ALA A 349 13.10 -9.96 8.57
C ALA A 349 14.39 -10.66 9.03
N THR A 350 15.08 -11.35 8.11
CA THR A 350 16.34 -12.08 8.37
C THR A 350 17.53 -11.16 8.67
N LYS A 351 17.49 -9.90 8.21
CA LYS A 351 18.49 -8.90 8.58
C LYS A 351 18.10 -8.26 9.90
N LEU A 352 16.83 -7.88 10.06
CA LEU A 352 16.31 -7.27 11.28
C LEU A 352 16.51 -8.16 12.52
N SER A 353 16.47 -9.49 12.38
CA SER A 353 16.75 -10.42 13.48
C SER A 353 18.15 -10.25 14.09
N LYS A 354 19.09 -9.63 13.38
CA LYS A 354 20.47 -9.37 13.84
C LYS A 354 20.66 -7.97 14.40
N PHE A 355 19.60 -7.17 14.52
CA PHE A 355 19.69 -5.81 15.05
C PHE A 355 20.20 -5.84 16.51
N PRO A 356 21.27 -5.10 16.85
CA PRO A 356 21.81 -5.05 18.20
C PRO A 356 20.86 -4.33 19.16
N LEU A 357 20.75 -4.80 20.40
CA LEU A 357 19.92 -4.18 21.44
C LEU A 357 20.77 -3.48 22.51
N PRO A 358 20.54 -2.18 22.81
CA PRO A 358 21.26 -1.47 23.88
C PRO A 358 20.83 -1.96 25.27
N LYS A 359 21.49 -1.43 26.32
CA LYS A 359 21.18 -1.78 27.71
C LYS A 359 19.87 -1.18 28.23
N GLN A 360 19.48 -0.02 27.71
CA GLN A 360 18.34 0.77 28.18
C GLN A 360 17.46 1.13 27.00
N PHE A 361 16.14 1.10 27.19
CA PHE A 361 15.13 1.38 26.16
C PHE A 361 14.29 2.61 26.54
N PRO A 362 13.85 3.42 25.57
CA PRO A 362 13.17 4.70 25.82
C PRO A 362 11.66 4.52 26.08
N LEU A 363 11.26 3.73 27.10
CA LEU A 363 9.85 3.38 27.36
C LEU A 363 8.94 4.61 27.51
N ALA A 364 9.33 5.60 28.32
CA ALA A 364 8.50 6.76 28.61
C ALA A 364 8.14 7.55 27.33
N LEU A 365 9.14 7.81 26.49
CA LEU A 365 8.97 8.49 25.21
C LEU A 365 8.15 7.65 24.23
N SER A 366 8.46 6.36 24.13
CA SER A 366 7.74 5.46 23.22
C SER A 366 6.26 5.36 23.57
N ARG A 367 5.93 5.24 24.85
CA ARG A 367 4.55 5.21 25.35
C ARG A 367 3.81 6.51 25.03
N GLU A 368 4.44 7.67 25.24
CA GLU A 368 3.80 8.96 24.97
C GLU A 368 3.57 9.17 23.47
N ILE A 369 4.55 8.85 22.62
CA ILE A 369 4.40 8.97 21.16
C ILE A 369 3.32 8.01 20.64
N ASP A 370 3.31 6.76 21.11
CA ASP A 370 2.26 5.80 20.72
C ASP A 370 0.86 6.29 21.16
N ALA A 371 0.72 6.81 22.38
CA ALA A 371 -0.56 7.37 22.85
C ALA A 371 -1.02 8.57 22.01
N LEU A 372 -0.09 9.47 21.64
CA LEU A 372 -0.36 10.59 20.74
C LEU A 372 -0.71 10.11 19.33
N ALA A 373 -0.09 9.04 18.83
CA ALA A 373 -0.42 8.45 17.54
C ALA A 373 -1.84 7.88 17.52
N GLN A 374 -2.28 7.23 18.61
CA GLN A 374 -3.66 6.77 18.76
C GLN A 374 -4.64 7.95 18.81
N ALA A 375 -4.31 9.02 19.56
CA ALA A 375 -5.12 10.23 19.60
C ALA A 375 -5.17 10.96 18.24
N LEU A 376 -4.09 10.97 17.48
CA LEU A 376 -4.05 11.56 16.14
C LEU A 376 -4.99 10.82 15.18
N ALA A 377 -5.08 9.49 15.31
CA ALA A 377 -5.94 8.66 14.46
C ALA A 377 -7.45 8.92 14.68
N THR A 378 -7.87 9.36 15.88
CA THR A 378 -9.28 9.72 16.13
C THR A 378 -9.68 11.05 15.50
N HIS A 379 -8.70 11.89 15.15
CA HIS A 379 -8.90 13.17 14.46
C HIS A 379 -8.80 13.06 12.93
N GLU A 380 -8.69 11.85 12.36
CA GLU A 380 -8.73 11.67 10.92
C GLU A 380 -10.14 11.97 10.37
N PRO A 381 -10.26 12.68 9.22
CA PRO A 381 -11.57 12.97 8.61
C PRO A 381 -12.44 11.72 8.41
N SER A 382 -11.82 10.59 8.05
CA SER A 382 -12.54 9.32 7.89
C SER A 382 -13.03 8.72 9.21
N ALA A 383 -12.34 8.97 10.32
CA ALA A 383 -12.78 8.52 11.64
C ALA A 383 -13.99 9.35 12.09
N LEU A 384 -13.91 10.68 11.94
CA LEU A 384 -15.02 11.58 12.22
C LEU A 384 -16.27 11.27 11.41
N ALA A 385 -16.11 11.08 10.09
CA ALA A 385 -17.22 10.78 9.20
C ALA A 385 -17.90 9.43 9.52
N ARG A 386 -17.19 8.50 10.16
CA ARG A 386 -17.77 7.23 10.60
C ARG A 386 -18.60 7.38 11.87
N GLU A 387 -18.19 8.26 12.78
CA GLU A 387 -18.82 8.44 14.08
C GLU A 387 -20.01 9.40 14.04
N ALA A 388 -19.97 10.41 13.18
CA ALA A 388 -20.98 11.44 13.08
C ALA A 388 -21.05 12.07 11.68
N VAL A 389 -22.10 12.86 11.46
CA VAL A 389 -22.24 13.70 10.26
C VAL A 389 -21.12 14.73 10.24
N PRO A 390 -20.28 14.78 9.19
CA PRO A 390 -19.21 15.76 9.07
C PRO A 390 -19.74 17.20 9.06
N THR A 391 -19.19 18.04 9.93
CA THR A 391 -19.45 19.50 9.93
C THR A 391 -18.15 20.26 9.71
N ARG A 392 -18.23 21.47 9.15
CA ARG A 392 -17.05 22.34 8.96
C ARG A 392 -16.33 22.60 10.29
N GLU A 393 -17.08 22.87 11.35
CA GLU A 393 -16.55 23.11 12.70
C GLU A 393 -15.77 21.90 13.23
N ALA A 394 -16.37 20.69 13.17
CA ALA A 394 -15.72 19.48 13.67
C ALA A 394 -14.46 19.12 12.86
N LEU A 395 -14.49 19.29 11.54
CA LEU A 395 -13.33 19.06 10.68
C LEU A 395 -12.21 20.07 10.95
N ASP A 396 -12.55 21.35 11.18
CA ASP A 396 -11.56 22.39 11.49
C ASP A 396 -10.95 22.20 12.89
N ASP A 397 -11.75 21.77 13.87
CA ASP A 397 -11.27 21.39 15.20
C ASP A 397 -10.32 20.20 15.14
N ALA A 398 -10.68 19.16 14.38
CA ALA A 398 -9.83 17.99 14.23
C ALA A 398 -8.55 18.29 13.45
N ARG A 399 -8.59 19.16 12.43
CA ARG A 399 -7.39 19.65 11.76
C ARG A 399 -6.46 20.34 12.75
N ARG A 400 -6.98 21.26 13.57
CA ARG A 400 -6.19 21.95 14.61
C ARG A 400 -5.62 20.97 15.64
N ALA A 401 -6.41 20.00 16.08
CA ALA A 401 -5.97 19.00 17.03
C ALA A 401 -4.86 18.10 16.44
N GLN A 402 -5.02 17.68 15.19
CA GLN A 402 -4.01 16.89 14.47
C GLN A 402 -2.71 17.66 14.30
N GLU A 403 -2.76 18.92 13.85
CA GLU A 403 -1.57 19.78 13.71
C GLU A 403 -0.82 19.93 15.05
N GLN A 404 -1.56 20.11 16.16
CA GLN A 404 -0.97 20.22 17.50
C GLN A 404 -0.35 18.91 18.00
N THR A 405 -1.06 17.79 17.85
CA THR A 405 -0.59 16.47 18.25
C THR A 405 0.64 16.07 17.43
N GLN A 406 0.62 16.29 16.12
CA GLN A 406 1.76 16.01 15.25
C GLN A 406 2.99 16.81 15.66
N ALA A 407 2.85 18.11 15.95
CA ALA A 407 3.98 18.95 16.40
C ALA A 407 4.58 18.46 17.73
N ARG A 408 3.76 17.87 18.62
CA ARG A 408 4.25 17.23 19.85
C ARG A 408 4.95 15.90 19.55
N MET A 409 4.39 15.05 18.68
CA MET A 409 5.03 13.80 18.27
C MET A 409 6.39 14.04 17.60
N ILE A 410 6.52 15.07 16.77
CA ILE A 410 7.78 15.48 16.15
C ILE A 410 8.82 15.82 17.24
N ALA A 411 8.43 16.63 18.23
CA ALA A 411 9.32 17.03 19.31
C ALA A 411 9.81 15.84 20.14
N LEU A 412 8.89 14.93 20.52
CA LEU A 412 9.22 13.74 21.29
C LEU A 412 10.05 12.71 20.50
N GLN A 413 9.86 12.63 19.18
CA GLN A 413 10.70 11.79 18.33
C GLN A 413 12.15 12.29 18.30
N GLU A 414 12.39 13.61 18.36
CA GLU A 414 13.75 14.14 18.54
C GLU A 414 14.30 13.73 19.91
N GLU A 415 13.54 13.89 21.00
CA GLU A 415 13.98 13.41 22.32
C GLU A 415 14.30 11.90 22.31
N LEU A 416 13.50 11.10 21.58
CA LEU A 416 13.68 9.66 21.46
C LEU A 416 14.98 9.32 20.72
N ASP A 417 15.29 10.00 19.63
CA ASP A 417 16.53 9.78 18.89
C ASP A 417 17.76 10.09 19.76
N TRP A 418 17.78 11.26 20.42
CA TRP A 418 18.89 11.66 21.29
C TRP A 418 19.04 10.75 22.51
N THR A 419 17.94 10.28 23.09
CA THR A 419 17.96 9.26 24.17
C THR A 419 18.58 7.96 23.68
N VAL A 420 18.23 7.51 22.48
CA VAL A 420 18.78 6.28 21.89
C VAL A 420 20.28 6.44 21.57
N TYR A 421 20.73 7.63 21.16
CA TYR A 421 22.17 7.89 20.97
C TYR A 421 22.95 7.69 22.28
N GLY A 422 22.41 8.20 23.39
CA GLY A 422 22.94 7.94 24.74
C GLY A 422 22.93 6.44 25.10
N ALA A 423 21.83 5.74 24.81
CA ALA A 423 21.69 4.32 25.13
C ALA A 423 22.71 3.40 24.40
N TYR A 424 23.17 3.80 23.21
CA TYR A 424 24.25 3.14 22.47
C TYR A 424 25.66 3.63 22.85
N GLY A 425 25.77 4.63 23.73
CA GLY A 425 27.06 5.21 24.14
C GLY A 425 27.70 6.10 23.07
N LEU A 426 26.91 6.65 22.14
CA LEU A 426 27.39 7.61 21.14
C LEU A 426 27.63 9.00 21.75
N LEU A 427 27.07 9.23 22.94
CA LEU A 427 27.16 10.46 23.71
C LEU A 427 27.79 10.16 25.08
N THR A 428 28.58 11.11 25.60
CA THR A 428 29.02 11.09 26.99
C THR A 428 27.86 11.40 27.93
N ASP A 429 27.97 11.04 29.21
CA ASP A 429 26.91 11.34 30.21
C ASP A 429 26.60 12.86 30.26
N ASP A 430 27.63 13.70 30.18
CA ASP A 430 27.47 15.17 30.12
C ASP A 430 26.73 15.61 28.84
N ALA A 431 27.04 15.01 27.69
CA ALA A 431 26.38 15.33 26.43
C ALA A 431 24.91 14.87 26.44
N VAL A 432 24.60 13.71 27.02
CA VAL A 432 23.22 13.25 27.22
C VAL A 432 22.43 14.27 28.05
N ALA A 433 22.99 14.73 29.17
CA ALA A 433 22.35 15.72 30.04
C ALA A 433 22.13 17.08 29.36
N GLN A 434 23.01 17.49 28.45
CA GLN A 434 22.89 18.76 27.72
C GLN A 434 21.93 18.69 26.53
N THR A 435 21.73 17.51 25.97
CA THR A 435 20.99 17.30 24.71
C THR A 435 19.61 16.69 24.90
N SER A 436 19.17 16.48 26.14
CA SER A 436 17.87 15.86 26.45
C SER A 436 17.11 16.72 27.45
N VAL A 437 15.78 16.75 27.31
CA VAL A 437 14.91 17.36 28.32
C VAL A 437 14.65 16.35 29.44
N PRO A 438 14.82 16.70 30.74
CA PRO A 438 14.49 15.81 31.85
C PRO A 438 12.97 15.61 31.97
N LEU A 439 12.46 14.54 31.36
CA LEU A 439 11.01 14.24 31.29
C LEU A 439 10.42 13.87 32.67
N ASP A 440 11.25 13.33 33.56
CA ASP A 440 10.93 12.96 34.93
C ASP A 440 10.73 14.17 35.86
N ALA A 441 11.22 15.35 35.47
CA ALA A 441 11.08 16.60 36.24
C ALA A 441 9.81 17.41 35.88
N GLY A 442 8.91 16.87 35.05
CA GLY A 442 7.71 17.59 34.58
C GLY A 442 8.03 18.73 33.60
N ALA A 443 9.21 18.72 32.98
CA ALA A 443 9.59 19.69 31.96
C ALA A 443 8.82 19.41 30.66
N ASP A 444 8.08 20.42 30.18
CA ASP A 444 7.31 20.31 28.95
C ASP A 444 8.19 20.57 27.71
N VAL A 445 8.28 19.59 26.81
CA VAL A 445 8.98 19.75 25.53
C VAL A 445 8.12 20.64 24.62
N PRO A 446 8.60 21.80 24.14
CA PRO A 446 7.77 22.65 23.30
C PRO A 446 7.39 21.94 22.00
N LYS A 447 6.26 22.35 21.40
CA LYS A 447 5.85 21.88 20.08
C LYS A 447 6.88 22.31 19.03
N VAL A 448 7.26 21.38 18.14
CA VAL A 448 8.27 21.62 17.09
C VAL A 448 7.60 21.47 15.73
N ALA A 449 7.72 22.48 14.87
CA ALA A 449 7.29 22.41 13.49
C ALA A 449 8.37 21.82 12.57
N LEU A 450 7.98 21.28 11.42
CA LEU A 450 8.94 20.91 10.38
C LEU A 450 9.73 22.15 9.93
N GLY A 451 11.02 21.96 9.70
CA GLY A 451 11.99 23.02 9.44
C GLY A 451 12.72 23.51 10.70
N GLN A 452 12.18 23.25 11.90
CA GLN A 452 12.75 23.74 13.17
C GLN A 452 13.59 22.69 13.92
N ARG A 453 13.67 21.45 13.45
CA ARG A 453 14.49 20.42 14.10
C ARG A 453 15.98 20.72 13.97
N ALA A 454 16.78 20.25 14.92
CA ALA A 454 18.22 20.57 14.97
C ALA A 454 18.93 20.24 13.64
N PHE A 455 18.68 19.07 13.05
CA PHE A 455 19.28 18.73 11.75
C PHE A 455 18.75 19.57 10.60
N GLU A 456 17.48 19.98 10.61
CA GLU A 456 16.89 20.83 9.57
C GLU A 456 17.50 22.24 9.62
N ILE A 457 17.78 22.74 10.83
CA ILE A 457 18.50 24.01 11.02
C ILE A 457 19.92 23.90 10.48
N VAL A 458 20.65 22.82 10.79
CA VAL A 458 22.00 22.58 10.23
C VAL A 458 21.94 22.44 8.71
N LEU A 459 20.96 21.73 8.18
CA LEU A 459 20.75 21.57 6.73
C LEU A 459 20.50 22.92 6.06
N ALA A 460 19.61 23.74 6.61
CA ALA A 460 19.34 25.09 6.10
C ALA A 460 20.57 26.01 6.16
N ARG A 461 21.35 25.95 7.25
CA ARG A 461 22.60 26.73 7.41
C ARG A 461 23.69 26.33 6.41
N SER A 462 23.73 25.05 6.02
CA SER A 462 24.74 24.55 5.09
C SER A 462 24.58 25.13 3.68
N GLY A 463 23.40 25.63 3.32
CA GLY A 463 23.09 26.08 1.97
C GLY A 463 23.08 24.96 0.92
N ALA A 464 23.00 23.70 1.34
CA ALA A 464 22.93 22.56 0.42
C ALA A 464 21.67 22.66 -0.46
N GLU A 465 21.84 22.46 -1.77
CA GLU A 465 20.71 22.26 -2.68
C GLU A 465 20.03 20.93 -2.32
N THR A 466 18.82 21.01 -1.78
CA THR A 466 17.99 19.86 -1.38
C THR A 466 16.52 20.16 -1.63
N VAL A 467 15.75 19.13 -1.99
CA VAL A 467 14.28 19.24 -2.13
C VAL A 467 13.56 18.89 -0.83
N TRP A 468 14.28 18.69 0.28
CA TRP A 468 13.73 18.31 1.58
C TRP A 468 12.58 19.24 2.02
N PHE A 469 12.82 20.55 2.03
CA PHE A 469 11.85 21.52 2.52
C PHE A 469 10.59 21.57 1.64
N ASP A 470 10.78 21.69 0.31
CA ASP A 470 9.69 21.72 -0.66
C ASP A 470 8.86 20.43 -0.66
N ARG A 471 9.51 19.27 -0.55
CA ARG A 471 8.81 17.97 -0.55
C ARG A 471 7.91 17.79 0.67
N HIS A 472 8.31 18.33 1.82
CA HIS A 472 7.60 18.17 3.08
C HIS A 472 6.75 19.38 3.44
N GLY A 473 6.69 20.41 2.58
CA GLY A 473 5.95 21.64 2.83
C GLY A 473 6.46 22.41 4.06
N SER A 474 7.76 22.31 4.36
CA SER A 474 8.37 22.98 5.51
C SER A 474 9.16 24.21 5.09
N THR A 475 9.22 25.21 5.97
CA THR A 475 10.00 26.43 5.72
C THR A 475 11.42 26.25 6.26
N PRO A 476 12.49 26.50 5.46
CA PRO A 476 13.86 26.46 5.96
C PRO A 476 14.07 27.51 7.06
N VAL A 477 14.55 27.07 8.23
CA VAL A 477 14.86 27.94 9.36
C VAL A 477 16.34 27.82 9.70
N THR A 478 17.06 28.93 9.80
CA THR A 478 18.51 28.97 10.10
C THR A 478 18.82 29.35 11.55
N GLU A 479 17.85 29.84 12.30
CA GLU A 479 18.01 30.32 13.68
C GLU A 479 17.11 29.52 14.63
N ILE A 480 17.55 29.33 15.88
CA ILE A 480 16.72 28.65 16.89
C ILE A 480 15.52 29.55 17.18
N PRO A 481 14.27 29.04 17.10
CA PRO A 481 13.08 29.86 17.30
C PRO A 481 13.04 30.61 18.65
N ASP A 482 12.80 31.92 18.59
CA ASP A 482 12.81 32.79 19.76
C ASP A 482 11.70 32.53 20.78
N HIS A 483 10.59 31.94 20.34
CA HIS A 483 9.42 31.68 21.17
C HIS A 483 9.59 30.45 22.09
N TRP A 484 10.63 29.63 21.88
CA TRP A 484 10.90 28.48 22.74
C TRP A 484 11.45 28.89 24.11
N PRO A 485 11.20 28.10 25.17
CA PRO A 485 11.83 28.32 26.46
C PRO A 485 13.36 28.28 26.38
N ASP A 486 14.04 29.15 27.14
CA ASP A 486 15.52 29.23 27.13
C ASP A 486 16.22 27.90 27.44
N ALA A 487 15.61 27.07 28.29
CA ALA A 487 16.11 25.74 28.59
C ALA A 487 16.14 24.84 27.32
N TYR A 488 15.07 24.88 26.53
CA TYR A 488 15.00 24.11 25.29
C TYR A 488 15.90 24.67 24.19
N LYS A 489 16.02 26.00 24.10
CA LYS A 489 17.00 26.64 23.19
C LYS A 489 18.43 26.14 23.45
N LYS A 490 18.82 26.00 24.73
CA LYS A 490 20.14 25.44 25.10
C LYS A 490 20.29 23.98 24.67
N VAL A 491 19.24 23.17 24.84
CA VAL A 491 19.22 21.78 24.37
C VAL A 491 19.43 21.72 22.86
N VAL A 492 18.66 22.47 22.08
CA VAL A 492 18.77 22.48 20.61
C VAL A 492 20.11 23.04 20.16
N GLN A 493 20.65 24.06 20.84
CA GLN A 493 21.98 24.55 20.55
C GLN A 493 23.05 23.48 20.78
N ALA A 494 23.00 22.75 21.91
CA ALA A 494 23.93 21.65 22.18
C ALA A 494 23.82 20.52 21.13
N ARG A 495 22.60 20.24 20.66
CA ARG A 495 22.37 19.29 19.56
C ARG A 495 23.03 19.75 18.26
N ILE A 496 22.83 21.01 17.87
CA ILE A 496 23.45 21.62 16.69
C ILE A 496 24.97 21.56 16.81
N ASP A 497 25.53 21.97 17.95
CA ASP A 497 26.98 21.97 18.19
C ASP A 497 27.56 20.56 18.04
N LEU A 498 26.87 19.53 18.52
CA LEU A 498 27.29 18.13 18.36
C LEU A 498 27.17 17.61 16.93
N ILE A 499 26.12 17.98 16.19
CA ILE A 499 26.00 17.67 14.76
C ILE A 499 27.18 18.31 13.99
N GLU A 500 27.57 19.52 14.36
CA GLU A 500 28.69 20.23 13.74
C GLU A 500 30.05 19.69 14.18
N ALA A 501 30.22 19.19 15.41
CA ALA A 501 31.52 18.77 15.95
C ALA A 501 31.80 17.26 15.84
N ASN A 502 30.78 16.41 15.96
CA ASN A 502 30.93 14.95 16.02
C ASN A 502 30.51 14.30 14.70
N LYS A 503 31.46 13.66 14.01
CA LYS A 503 31.23 12.99 12.72
C LYS A 503 30.16 11.90 12.78
N ASP A 504 30.13 11.10 13.85
CA ASP A 504 29.17 10.00 13.98
C ASP A 504 27.74 10.53 14.19
N ILE A 505 27.59 11.56 15.03
CA ILE A 505 26.30 12.25 15.24
C ILE A 505 25.85 12.95 13.96
N ARG A 506 26.76 13.64 13.27
CA ARG A 506 26.46 14.25 11.97
C ARG A 506 25.95 13.25 10.94
N LEU A 507 26.43 12.01 10.99
CA LEU A 507 26.03 10.96 10.05
C LEU A 507 24.60 10.47 10.31
N ILE A 508 24.23 10.19 11.57
CA ILE A 508 22.87 9.74 11.93
C ILE A 508 21.83 10.85 11.96
N GLU A 509 22.23 12.11 12.07
CA GLU A 509 21.34 13.26 11.98
C GLU A 509 21.09 13.74 10.54
N ARG A 510 21.53 12.99 9.53
CA ARG A 510 21.21 13.34 8.13
C ARG A 510 19.75 13.01 7.78
N PRO A 511 19.17 13.67 6.76
CA PRO A 511 17.80 13.42 6.30
C PRO A 511 17.48 11.96 5.97
N GLU A 512 18.49 11.14 5.62
CA GLU A 512 18.32 9.72 5.31
C GLU A 512 17.92 8.87 6.52
N TYR A 513 18.10 9.38 7.74
CA TYR A 513 17.84 8.61 8.96
C TYR A 513 16.76 9.25 9.82
N LYS A 514 16.48 10.53 9.62
CA LYS A 514 15.44 11.27 10.34
C LYS A 514 14.05 11.04 9.76
N ARG A 515 13.07 10.85 10.65
CA ARG A 515 11.67 10.65 10.26
C ARG A 515 11.15 11.86 9.45
N ARG A 516 10.47 11.56 8.34
CA ARG A 516 9.99 12.57 7.38
C ARG A 516 8.70 13.27 7.80
N TRP A 517 7.82 12.59 8.53
CA TRP A 517 6.48 13.09 8.91
C TRP A 517 5.62 13.53 7.71
N SER A 518 5.80 12.86 6.56
CA SER A 518 5.04 13.15 5.35
C SER A 518 3.66 12.50 5.44
N ILE A 519 2.63 13.35 5.47
CA ILE A 519 1.23 12.94 5.46
C ILE A 519 0.56 13.46 4.19
N GLU A 520 -0.46 12.75 3.72
CA GLU A 520 -1.30 13.23 2.62
C GLU A 520 -1.97 14.57 3.02
N PRO A 521 -2.02 15.57 2.11
CA PRO A 521 -2.66 16.85 2.41
C PRO A 521 -4.07 16.68 2.98
N TRP A 522 -4.39 17.50 3.98
CA TRP A 522 -5.67 17.44 4.70
C TRP A 522 -6.85 17.47 3.73
N GLU A 523 -6.80 18.36 2.74
CA GLU A 523 -7.86 18.60 1.77
C GLU A 523 -8.20 17.32 0.98
N LYS A 524 -7.22 16.49 0.65
CA LYS A 524 -7.44 15.22 -0.07
C LYS A 524 -8.06 14.15 0.84
N ARG A 525 -7.59 14.04 2.09
CA ARG A 525 -8.16 13.13 3.08
C ARG A 525 -9.59 13.50 3.43
N GLU A 526 -9.86 14.80 3.58
CA GLU A 526 -11.20 15.34 3.78
C GLU A 526 -12.12 15.05 2.59
N ALA A 527 -11.69 15.34 1.36
CA ALA A 527 -12.46 15.05 0.16
C ALA A 527 -12.88 13.57 0.09
N THR A 528 -11.94 12.67 0.38
CA THR A 528 -12.18 11.21 0.37
C THR A 528 -13.18 10.80 1.45
N ALA A 529 -13.07 11.35 2.66
CA ALA A 529 -13.99 11.07 3.75
C ALA A 529 -15.43 11.54 3.45
N LEU A 530 -15.58 12.77 2.95
CA LEU A 530 -16.87 13.33 2.56
C LEU A 530 -17.49 12.59 1.37
N GLN A 531 -16.68 12.24 0.37
CA GLN A 531 -17.11 11.43 -0.77
C GLN A 531 -17.65 10.07 -0.29
N ASN A 532 -16.90 9.35 0.55
CA ASN A 532 -17.31 8.06 1.07
C ASN A 532 -18.60 8.16 1.90
N TRP A 533 -18.73 9.20 2.72
CA TRP A 533 -19.94 9.45 3.51
C TRP A 533 -21.18 9.65 2.61
N LEU A 534 -21.06 10.45 1.55
CA LEU A 534 -22.16 10.69 0.60
C LEU A 534 -22.54 9.41 -0.16
N LEU A 535 -21.54 8.61 -0.54
CA LEU A 535 -21.76 7.33 -1.18
C LEU A 535 -22.40 6.31 -0.23
N ASP A 536 -22.05 6.31 1.06
CA ASP A 536 -22.68 5.47 2.08
C ASP A 536 -24.17 5.81 2.25
N ALA A 537 -24.51 7.10 2.19
CA ALA A 537 -25.90 7.57 2.18
C ALA A 537 -26.65 7.17 0.89
N ALA A 538 -25.99 7.25 -0.26
CA ALA A 538 -26.53 6.81 -1.55
C ALA A 538 -26.71 5.29 -1.67
N GLU A 539 -26.10 4.51 -0.77
CA GLU A 539 -26.21 3.05 -0.72
C GLU A 539 -27.18 2.51 0.32
N ARG A 540 -27.92 3.38 1.02
CA ARG A 540 -28.94 2.93 1.96
C ARG A 540 -29.93 1.99 1.27
N GLU A 541 -30.18 0.84 1.88
CA GLU A 541 -30.87 -0.29 1.26
C GLU A 541 -32.30 0.08 0.86
N GLU A 542 -32.98 0.87 1.69
CA GLU A 542 -34.34 1.38 1.47
C GLU A 542 -34.51 2.24 0.21
N LEU A 543 -33.42 2.74 -0.38
CA LEU A 543 -33.48 3.48 -1.66
C LEU A 543 -33.62 2.54 -2.85
N TRP A 544 -33.12 1.31 -2.72
CA TRP A 544 -32.91 0.37 -3.81
C TRP A 544 -33.93 -0.75 -3.85
N PHE A 545 -34.94 -0.67 -2.99
CA PHE A 545 -36.08 -1.57 -2.94
C PHE A 545 -37.38 -0.78 -2.77
N GLU A 546 -38.48 -1.32 -3.28
CA GLU A 546 -39.84 -0.79 -3.05
C GLU A 546 -40.83 -1.94 -2.83
N GLU A 547 -41.95 -1.64 -2.17
CA GLU A 547 -43.02 -2.61 -1.94
C GLU A 547 -44.03 -2.58 -3.09
N GLN A 548 -44.18 -3.68 -3.81
CA GLN A 548 -45.19 -3.87 -4.87
C GLN A 548 -46.04 -5.11 -4.58
N GLU A 549 -47.36 -4.93 -4.47
CA GLU A 549 -48.33 -6.02 -4.26
C GLU A 549 -48.01 -6.96 -3.07
N GLY A 550 -47.27 -6.46 -2.07
CA GLY A 550 -46.86 -7.22 -0.88
C GLY A 550 -45.48 -7.89 -0.98
N PHE A 551 -44.74 -7.63 -2.07
CA PHE A 551 -43.38 -8.12 -2.30
C PHE A 551 -42.37 -6.97 -2.34
N THR A 552 -41.20 -7.19 -1.75
CA THR A 552 -40.05 -6.27 -1.85
C THR A 552 -39.34 -6.50 -3.18
N VAL A 553 -39.39 -5.50 -4.08
CA VAL A 553 -38.80 -5.58 -5.42
C VAL A 553 -37.66 -4.56 -5.59
N PRO A 554 -36.61 -4.88 -6.36
CA PRO A 554 -35.48 -3.98 -6.58
C PRO A 554 -35.85 -2.79 -7.46
N ARG A 555 -35.39 -1.61 -7.08
CA ARG A 555 -35.74 -0.32 -7.71
C ARG A 555 -34.50 0.37 -8.31
N PRO A 556 -34.33 0.39 -9.64
CA PRO A 556 -33.32 1.23 -10.28
C PRO A 556 -33.70 2.72 -10.19
N LEU A 557 -32.72 3.58 -9.87
CA LEU A 557 -32.89 5.02 -9.74
C LEU A 557 -31.93 5.77 -10.64
N THR A 558 -32.40 6.84 -11.28
CA THR A 558 -31.49 7.79 -11.92
C THR A 558 -30.78 8.65 -10.87
N VAL A 559 -29.64 9.27 -11.22
CA VAL A 559 -28.95 10.19 -10.28
C VAL A 559 -29.86 11.32 -9.82
N ASN A 560 -30.74 11.84 -10.70
CA ASN A 560 -31.70 12.87 -10.32
C ASN A 560 -32.75 12.33 -9.34
N GLN A 561 -33.33 11.15 -9.61
CA GLN A 561 -34.28 10.53 -8.69
C GLN A 561 -33.64 10.23 -7.34
N LEU A 562 -32.41 9.71 -7.32
CA LEU A 562 -31.65 9.47 -6.09
C LEU A 562 -31.43 10.77 -5.30
N ALA A 563 -31.13 11.88 -5.99
CA ALA A 563 -31.03 13.19 -5.37
C ALA A 563 -32.38 13.67 -4.82
N ASP A 564 -33.49 13.38 -5.51
CA ASP A 564 -34.84 13.72 -5.07
C ASP A 564 -35.26 12.90 -3.84
N GLU A 565 -34.93 11.61 -3.76
CA GLU A 565 -35.18 10.77 -2.57
C GLU A 565 -34.40 11.28 -1.35
N LEU A 566 -33.14 11.69 -1.56
CA LEU A 566 -32.27 12.21 -0.50
C LEU A 566 -32.46 13.70 -0.21
N ARG A 567 -33.36 14.41 -0.92
CA ARG A 567 -33.44 15.88 -0.83
C ARG A 567 -33.85 16.40 0.55
N HIS A 568 -34.61 15.60 1.29
CA HIS A 568 -35.14 15.95 2.61
C HIS A 568 -34.22 15.49 3.74
N ASP A 569 -33.18 14.72 3.43
CA ASP A 569 -32.14 14.37 4.40
C ASP A 569 -31.22 15.59 4.58
N LYS A 570 -31.41 16.26 5.73
CA LYS A 570 -30.64 17.47 6.07
C LYS A 570 -29.14 17.18 6.15
N ASP A 571 -28.75 16.01 6.65
CA ASP A 571 -27.35 15.66 6.83
C ASP A 571 -26.69 15.45 5.47
N VAL A 572 -27.40 14.82 4.53
CA VAL A 572 -26.93 14.68 3.13
C VAL A 572 -26.80 16.04 2.44
N GLN A 573 -27.76 16.94 2.62
CA GLN A 573 -27.68 18.29 2.06
C GLN A 573 -26.48 19.07 2.61
N ASP A 574 -26.26 19.01 3.93
CA ASP A 574 -25.18 19.74 4.59
C ASP A 574 -23.81 19.21 4.12
N VAL A 575 -23.61 17.88 4.11
CA VAL A 575 -22.35 17.27 3.64
C VAL A 575 -22.12 17.51 2.14
N ALA A 576 -23.16 17.42 1.31
CA ALA A 576 -23.06 17.71 -0.11
C ALA A 576 -22.67 19.17 -0.37
N THR A 577 -23.21 20.10 0.43
CA THR A 577 -22.85 21.53 0.36
C THR A 577 -21.39 21.75 0.72
N LEU A 578 -20.90 21.08 1.78
CA LEU A 578 -19.48 21.13 2.16
C LEU A 578 -18.59 20.61 1.03
N TYR A 579 -18.89 19.43 0.49
CA TYR A 579 -18.13 18.84 -0.61
C TYR A 579 -18.16 19.71 -1.88
N ALA A 580 -19.31 20.28 -2.21
CA ALA A 580 -19.47 21.16 -3.35
C ALA A 580 -18.64 22.45 -3.24
N ALA A 581 -18.63 23.06 -2.06
CA ALA A 581 -17.91 24.28 -1.77
C ALA A 581 -16.39 24.07 -1.76
N ASP A 582 -15.93 23.03 -1.06
CA ASP A 582 -14.52 22.87 -0.71
C ASP A 582 -13.76 22.02 -1.74
N HIS A 583 -14.42 21.08 -2.42
CA HIS A 583 -13.75 20.07 -3.27
C HIS A 583 -14.19 20.06 -4.73
N LEU A 584 -15.39 20.56 -5.07
CA LEU A 584 -15.84 20.72 -6.47
C LEU A 584 -15.67 22.13 -7.04
N GLY A 585 -15.37 23.12 -6.20
CA GLY A 585 -15.29 24.53 -6.60
C GLY A 585 -16.61 25.10 -7.13
N LYS A 586 -17.75 24.51 -6.73
CA LYS A 586 -19.10 24.85 -7.20
C LYS A 586 -20.04 24.99 -6.01
N ARG A 587 -19.97 26.11 -5.29
CA ARG A 587 -20.78 26.35 -4.07
C ARG A 587 -22.28 26.19 -4.27
N ASP A 588 -22.79 26.57 -5.43
CA ASP A 588 -24.22 26.50 -5.77
C ASP A 588 -24.59 25.20 -6.53
N ALA A 589 -23.75 24.15 -6.46
CA ALA A 589 -24.06 22.88 -7.10
C ALA A 589 -25.28 22.23 -6.45
N SER A 590 -26.22 21.74 -7.28
CA SER A 590 -27.34 20.93 -6.79
C SER A 590 -26.87 19.59 -6.21
N LEU A 591 -27.66 18.98 -5.32
CA LEU A 591 -27.39 17.64 -4.81
C LEU A 591 -27.17 16.63 -5.95
N ALA A 592 -27.98 16.69 -7.01
CA ALA A 592 -27.80 15.84 -8.19
C ALA A 592 -26.42 16.02 -8.86
N THR A 593 -25.90 17.26 -8.93
CA THR A 593 -24.57 17.53 -9.48
C THR A 593 -23.46 16.93 -8.61
N VAL A 594 -23.61 17.03 -7.29
CA VAL A 594 -22.67 16.45 -6.33
C VAL A 594 -22.69 14.92 -6.41
N LEU A 595 -23.88 14.31 -6.36
CA LEU A 595 -24.07 12.86 -6.47
C LEU A 595 -23.51 12.31 -7.78
N ALA A 596 -23.74 12.99 -8.91
CA ALA A 596 -23.18 12.54 -10.20
C ALA A 596 -21.63 12.53 -10.17
N ALA A 597 -21.01 13.53 -9.52
CA ALA A 597 -19.56 13.61 -9.42
C ALA A 597 -18.97 12.51 -8.54
N VAL A 598 -19.58 12.23 -7.38
CA VAL A 598 -19.08 11.18 -6.46
C VAL A 598 -19.37 9.77 -6.97
N ILE A 599 -20.46 9.56 -7.72
CA ILE A 599 -20.86 8.23 -8.24
C ILE A 599 -20.11 7.84 -9.52
N GLU A 600 -19.73 8.78 -10.40
CA GLU A 600 -19.05 8.46 -11.67
C GLU A 600 -17.84 7.50 -11.55
N PRO A 601 -16.95 7.62 -10.54
CA PRO A 601 -15.86 6.66 -10.38
C PRO A 601 -16.29 5.33 -9.73
N GLU A 602 -17.50 5.23 -9.17
CA GLU A 602 -17.95 4.15 -8.27
C GLU A 602 -18.95 3.16 -8.90
N HIS A 603 -19.24 3.33 -10.19
CA HIS A 603 -20.16 2.45 -10.91
C HIS A 603 -19.50 1.62 -12.01
N VAL A 604 -20.04 0.42 -12.24
CA VAL A 604 -19.64 -0.44 -13.37
C VAL A 604 -20.88 -0.83 -14.18
N PRO A 605 -20.83 -0.82 -15.53
CA PRO A 605 -21.97 -1.22 -16.36
C PRO A 605 -22.39 -2.69 -16.14
N TYR A 606 -23.70 -2.94 -16.14
CA TYR A 606 -24.29 -4.27 -15.98
C TYR A 606 -23.90 -5.27 -17.08
N LEU A 607 -23.68 -4.80 -18.31
CA LEU A 607 -23.42 -5.64 -19.49
C LEU A 607 -21.92 -5.70 -19.82
N ALA A 608 -21.38 -6.89 -20.09
CA ALA A 608 -19.96 -7.08 -20.41
C ALA A 608 -19.50 -6.24 -21.61
N ALA A 609 -20.34 -6.11 -22.65
CA ALA A 609 -20.07 -5.30 -23.84
C ALA A 609 -19.95 -3.79 -23.56
N LEU A 610 -20.42 -3.33 -22.40
CA LEU A 610 -20.28 -1.95 -21.91
C LEU A 610 -19.09 -1.79 -20.93
N ARG A 611 -18.51 -2.89 -20.46
CA ARG A 611 -17.33 -2.91 -19.57
C ARG A 611 -16.02 -3.10 -20.33
N TYR A 612 -15.99 -4.07 -21.26
CA TYR A 612 -14.76 -4.55 -21.88
C TYR A 612 -14.58 -4.09 -23.33
N LYS A 613 -13.33 -4.04 -23.76
CA LYS A 613 -12.95 -4.07 -25.17
C LYS A 613 -13.02 -5.50 -25.71
N ASP A 614 -12.86 -5.68 -27.03
CA ASP A 614 -12.87 -7.00 -27.67
C ASP A 614 -11.86 -7.99 -27.06
N SER A 615 -10.71 -7.52 -26.57
CA SER A 615 -9.74 -8.37 -25.86
C SER A 615 -10.30 -8.90 -24.54
N GLY A 616 -10.98 -8.07 -23.75
CA GLY A 616 -11.63 -8.48 -22.51
C GLY A 616 -12.82 -9.40 -22.74
N LEU A 617 -13.63 -9.15 -23.78
CA LEU A 617 -14.75 -10.04 -24.13
C LEU A 617 -14.29 -11.47 -24.48
N ARG A 618 -13.15 -11.60 -25.17
CA ARG A 618 -12.55 -12.93 -25.44
C ARG A 618 -12.08 -13.64 -24.17
N LYS A 619 -11.60 -12.89 -23.17
CA LYS A 619 -11.26 -13.45 -21.85
C LYS A 619 -12.52 -13.85 -21.10
N ARG A 620 -13.55 -13.00 -21.10
CA ARG A 620 -14.85 -13.27 -20.48
C ARG A 620 -15.48 -14.57 -20.97
N ALA A 621 -15.46 -14.82 -22.28
CA ALA A 621 -15.96 -16.07 -22.85
C ALA A 621 -15.19 -17.31 -22.33
N GLN A 622 -13.87 -17.20 -22.11
CA GLN A 622 -13.07 -18.29 -21.53
C GLN A 622 -13.39 -18.50 -20.04
N TRP A 623 -13.62 -17.41 -19.29
CA TRP A 623 -14.10 -17.49 -17.90
C TRP A 623 -15.47 -18.17 -17.80
N GLU A 624 -16.40 -17.85 -18.70
CA GLU A 624 -17.73 -18.48 -18.75
C GLU A 624 -17.66 -19.99 -19.05
N GLN A 625 -16.73 -20.42 -19.93
CA GLN A 625 -16.46 -21.83 -20.17
C GLN A 625 -15.94 -22.55 -18.91
N VAL A 626 -15.06 -21.90 -18.15
CA VAL A 626 -14.55 -22.42 -16.87
C VAL A 626 -15.68 -22.58 -15.86
N TRP A 627 -16.57 -21.58 -15.73
CA TRP A 627 -17.71 -21.68 -14.81
C TRP A 627 -18.69 -22.79 -15.20
N GLU A 628 -18.91 -23.03 -16.50
CA GLU A 628 -19.76 -24.14 -16.92
C GLU A 628 -19.15 -25.50 -16.56
N GLN A 629 -17.83 -25.66 -16.76
CA GLN A 629 -17.13 -26.86 -16.33
C GLN A 629 -17.18 -27.03 -14.80
N GLN A 630 -17.05 -25.94 -14.03
CA GLN A 630 -17.21 -26.00 -12.57
C GLN A 630 -18.62 -26.47 -12.16
N ARG A 631 -19.67 -25.99 -12.83
CA ARG A 631 -21.05 -26.47 -12.60
C ARG A 631 -21.21 -27.94 -12.96
N GLU A 632 -20.57 -28.40 -14.03
CA GLU A 632 -20.58 -29.81 -14.41
C GLU A 632 -19.88 -30.69 -13.36
N GLU A 633 -18.74 -30.24 -12.82
CA GLU A 633 -18.08 -30.91 -11.69
C GLU A 633 -19.02 -31.00 -10.48
N ASP A 634 -19.68 -29.91 -10.11
CA ASP A 634 -20.58 -29.86 -8.95
C ASP A 634 -21.79 -30.78 -9.13
N ARG A 635 -22.37 -30.83 -10.33
CA ARG A 635 -23.53 -31.67 -10.66
C ARG A 635 -23.19 -33.16 -10.69
N THR A 636 -22.02 -33.51 -11.21
CA THR A 636 -21.63 -34.92 -11.45
C THR A 636 -20.77 -35.51 -10.32
N GLY A 637 -20.17 -34.66 -9.50
CA GLY A 637 -19.13 -35.05 -8.53
C GLY A 637 -17.82 -35.52 -9.19
N GLN A 638 -17.68 -35.42 -10.52
CA GLN A 638 -16.50 -35.88 -11.24
C GLN A 638 -15.46 -34.76 -11.34
N ARG A 639 -14.19 -35.08 -11.09
CA ARG A 639 -13.06 -34.15 -11.28
C ARG A 639 -12.73 -34.01 -12.77
N LEU A 640 -12.90 -32.80 -13.31
CA LEU A 640 -12.56 -32.42 -14.68
C LEU A 640 -11.17 -31.72 -14.73
N ASP A 641 -10.51 -31.77 -15.88
CA ASP A 641 -9.24 -31.05 -16.15
C ASP A 641 -9.52 -29.61 -16.63
N ILE A 642 -10.09 -28.80 -15.74
CA ILE A 642 -10.44 -27.39 -16.02
C ILE A 642 -9.16 -26.55 -16.11
N LYS A 643 -8.99 -25.82 -17.21
CA LYS A 643 -7.84 -24.91 -17.39
C LYS A 643 -8.08 -23.56 -16.71
N VAL A 644 -7.00 -23.00 -16.17
CA VAL A 644 -6.99 -21.66 -15.56
C VAL A 644 -7.35 -20.62 -16.62
N PRO A 645 -8.36 -19.77 -16.38
CA PRO A 645 -8.72 -18.73 -17.33
C PRO A 645 -7.66 -17.61 -17.42
N PRO A 646 -7.67 -16.81 -18.50
CA PRO A 646 -6.71 -15.72 -18.64
C PRO A 646 -7.05 -14.55 -17.70
N LYS A 647 -6.02 -13.99 -17.03
CA LYS A 647 -6.15 -12.77 -16.23
C LYS A 647 -6.37 -11.53 -17.08
N TYR A 648 -7.18 -10.60 -16.58
CA TYR A 648 -7.41 -9.30 -17.20
C TYR A 648 -6.27 -8.31 -16.96
N THR A 649 -6.22 -7.28 -17.79
CA THR A 649 -5.32 -6.11 -17.70
C THR A 649 -6.13 -4.83 -17.92
N SER A 650 -5.59 -3.67 -17.56
CA SER A 650 -6.27 -2.38 -17.83
C SER A 650 -6.58 -2.16 -19.32
N ALA A 651 -5.80 -2.77 -20.22
CA ALA A 651 -6.04 -2.69 -21.67
C ALA A 651 -7.36 -3.37 -22.09
N ASP A 652 -7.87 -4.32 -21.30
CA ASP A 652 -9.09 -5.08 -21.59
C ASP A 652 -10.39 -4.32 -21.25
N PHE A 653 -10.30 -3.24 -20.47
CA PHE A 653 -11.44 -2.45 -20.02
C PHE A 653 -11.63 -1.17 -20.84
N LEU A 654 -12.88 -0.69 -20.92
CA LEU A 654 -13.24 0.55 -21.62
C LEU A 654 -12.87 1.81 -20.84
N LYS A 655 -12.99 1.79 -19.51
CA LYS A 655 -12.58 2.88 -18.61
C LYS A 655 -11.61 2.38 -17.54
N GLN A 656 -10.74 3.27 -17.08
CA GLN A 656 -9.83 3.00 -15.97
C GLN A 656 -10.58 2.79 -14.64
N SER A 657 -11.70 3.48 -14.42
CA SER A 657 -12.55 3.27 -13.23
C SER A 657 -13.13 1.85 -13.15
N TYR A 658 -13.50 1.27 -14.30
CA TYR A 658 -13.97 -0.12 -14.33
C TYR A 658 -12.85 -1.08 -13.96
N TRP A 659 -11.64 -0.84 -14.48
CA TRP A 659 -10.46 -1.62 -14.12
C TRP A 659 -10.09 -1.51 -12.64
N SER A 660 -10.17 -0.31 -12.03
CA SER A 660 -9.83 -0.14 -10.62
C SER A 660 -10.75 -0.92 -9.69
N HIS A 661 -12.03 -1.07 -10.05
CA HIS A 661 -12.98 -1.90 -9.28
C HIS A 661 -12.83 -3.40 -9.56
N ARG A 662 -12.57 -3.79 -10.80
CA ARG A 662 -12.61 -5.21 -11.21
C ARG A 662 -11.27 -5.95 -11.12
N GLY A 663 -10.16 -5.28 -11.39
CA GLY A 663 -8.82 -5.85 -11.29
C GLY A 663 -8.59 -7.07 -12.21
N LYS A 664 -7.53 -7.84 -11.94
CA LYS A 664 -7.08 -8.92 -12.84
C LYS A 664 -8.00 -10.14 -12.88
N LEU A 665 -8.81 -10.33 -11.83
CA LEU A 665 -9.75 -11.46 -11.68
C LEU A 665 -11.21 -11.05 -11.90
N ASP A 666 -11.46 -9.79 -12.29
CA ASP A 666 -12.80 -9.27 -12.59
C ASP A 666 -13.80 -9.32 -11.40
N VAL A 667 -13.30 -9.22 -10.18
CA VAL A 667 -14.09 -9.27 -8.93
C VAL A 667 -14.96 -8.01 -8.81
N PRO A 668 -16.29 -8.10 -8.61
CA PRO A 668 -17.18 -6.94 -8.52
C PRO A 668 -17.00 -6.16 -7.21
N LYS A 669 -16.11 -5.16 -7.19
CA LYS A 669 -15.84 -4.32 -5.99
C LYS A 669 -16.49 -2.93 -6.03
N GLU A 670 -17.26 -2.63 -7.08
CA GLU A 670 -17.96 -1.36 -7.22
C GLU A 670 -19.16 -1.20 -6.26
N ARG A 671 -19.63 0.04 -6.12
CA ARG A 671 -20.75 0.44 -5.26
C ARG A 671 -22.10 0.39 -5.98
N PHE A 672 -22.10 0.76 -7.27
CA PHE A 672 -23.29 0.84 -8.10
C PHE A 672 -23.15 0.08 -9.41
N ILE A 673 -24.27 -0.49 -9.87
CA ILE A 673 -24.42 -1.04 -11.21
C ILE A 673 -25.00 0.09 -12.07
N SER A 674 -24.41 0.37 -13.23
CA SER A 674 -24.97 1.37 -14.15
C SER A 674 -25.69 0.72 -15.32
N TYR A 675 -26.75 1.36 -15.79
CA TYR A 675 -27.52 0.96 -16.98
C TYR A 675 -27.47 2.06 -18.07
N PRO A 676 -26.32 2.29 -18.72
CA PRO A 676 -26.19 3.31 -19.77
C PRO A 676 -27.20 3.11 -20.90
N GLY A 677 -27.91 4.19 -21.26
CA GLY A 677 -28.92 4.15 -22.33
C GLY A 677 -30.28 3.59 -21.92
N ALA A 678 -30.45 3.20 -20.66
CA ALA A 678 -31.72 2.68 -20.13
C ALA A 678 -32.54 3.71 -19.34
N SER A 679 -32.05 4.95 -19.18
CA SER A 679 -32.77 6.02 -18.48
C SER A 679 -34.12 6.36 -19.15
N PRO A 680 -35.14 6.79 -18.39
CA PRO A 680 -36.38 7.32 -18.95
C PRO A 680 -36.13 8.53 -19.86
N GLU A 681 -36.98 8.78 -20.86
CA GLU A 681 -36.78 9.92 -21.78
C GLU A 681 -36.85 11.28 -21.10
N ALA A 682 -37.61 11.38 -20.01
CA ALA A 682 -37.73 12.60 -19.21
C ALA A 682 -36.49 12.90 -18.35
N ASP A 683 -35.57 11.96 -18.19
CA ASP A 683 -34.40 12.09 -17.30
C ASP A 683 -33.11 11.62 -17.99
N GLY A 684 -32.27 12.59 -18.37
CA GLY A 684 -30.98 12.31 -19.01
C GLY A 684 -29.87 11.87 -18.07
N SER A 685 -30.11 11.80 -16.76
CA SER A 685 -29.09 11.36 -15.79
C SER A 685 -28.93 9.84 -15.81
N LEU A 686 -27.76 9.36 -15.35
CA LEU A 686 -27.40 7.95 -15.42
C LEU A 686 -28.36 7.11 -14.56
N LEU A 687 -28.95 6.07 -15.14
CA LEU A 687 -29.71 5.06 -14.40
C LEU A 687 -28.76 4.10 -13.68
N LEU A 688 -29.01 3.91 -12.39
CA LEU A 688 -28.21 3.13 -11.47
C LEU A 688 -29.07 2.01 -10.85
N GLY A 689 -28.40 0.95 -10.46
CA GLY A 689 -28.85 -0.03 -9.49
C GLY A 689 -27.78 -0.21 -8.42
N TRP A 690 -28.11 -0.96 -7.39
CA TRP A 690 -27.20 -1.19 -6.27
C TRP A 690 -26.36 -2.44 -6.48
N ALA A 691 -25.04 -2.36 -6.25
CA ALA A 691 -24.19 -3.55 -6.34
C ALA A 691 -24.40 -4.55 -5.19
N GLY A 692 -25.20 -4.19 -4.17
CA GLY A 692 -25.59 -5.09 -3.08
C GLY A 692 -26.67 -6.11 -3.46
N TRP A 693 -27.41 -5.85 -4.54
CA TRP A 693 -28.39 -6.76 -5.13
C TRP A 693 -27.80 -8.13 -5.42
N ASN A 694 -28.54 -9.18 -5.07
CA ASN A 694 -28.20 -10.54 -5.46
C ASN A 694 -28.55 -10.76 -6.95
N HIS A 695 -28.22 -11.94 -7.51
CA HIS A 695 -28.46 -12.22 -8.92
C HIS A 695 -29.95 -12.29 -9.30
N ARG A 696 -30.83 -12.73 -8.37
CA ARG A 696 -32.30 -12.68 -8.53
C ARG A 696 -32.78 -11.24 -8.64
N ASP A 697 -32.34 -10.38 -7.72
CA ASP A 697 -32.70 -8.95 -7.72
C ASP A 697 -32.20 -8.23 -8.99
N GLN A 698 -30.99 -8.54 -9.47
CA GLN A 698 -30.48 -7.97 -10.71
C GLN A 698 -31.30 -8.40 -11.94
N ALA A 699 -31.75 -9.65 -11.97
CA ALA A 699 -32.62 -10.15 -13.04
C ALA A 699 -34.00 -9.49 -12.99
N ASP A 700 -34.58 -9.37 -11.79
CA ASP A 700 -35.88 -8.71 -11.58
C ASP A 700 -35.83 -7.23 -11.98
N ALA A 701 -34.79 -6.50 -11.57
CA ALA A 701 -34.57 -5.12 -11.99
C ALA A 701 -34.52 -4.97 -13.52
N LEU A 702 -33.88 -5.90 -14.23
CA LEU A 702 -33.81 -5.92 -15.70
C LEU A 702 -35.18 -6.19 -16.33
N VAL A 703 -35.94 -7.15 -15.82
CA VAL A 703 -37.30 -7.46 -16.30
C VAL A 703 -38.25 -6.30 -16.01
N GLY A 704 -38.22 -5.75 -14.81
CA GLY A 704 -38.98 -4.57 -14.41
C GLY A 704 -38.68 -3.36 -15.29
N MET A 705 -37.39 -3.09 -15.59
CA MET A 705 -37.01 -2.04 -16.56
C MET A 705 -37.58 -2.31 -17.95
N ILE A 706 -37.49 -3.54 -18.47
CA ILE A 706 -38.04 -3.87 -19.80
C ILE A 706 -39.56 -3.62 -19.83
N ARG A 707 -40.28 -4.08 -18.79
CA ARG A 707 -41.73 -3.88 -18.64
C ARG A 707 -42.09 -2.40 -18.58
N ASP A 708 -41.45 -1.65 -17.68
CA ASP A 708 -41.70 -0.22 -17.49
C ASP A 708 -41.43 0.59 -18.77
N ARG A 709 -40.38 0.24 -19.54
CA ARG A 709 -40.10 0.94 -20.81
C ARG A 709 -41.15 0.68 -21.90
N VAL A 710 -41.80 -0.49 -21.87
CA VAL A 710 -42.93 -0.80 -22.76
C VAL A 710 -44.21 -0.09 -22.31
N GLU A 711 -44.53 -0.15 -21.01
CA GLU A 711 -45.80 0.33 -20.46
C GLU A 711 -45.83 1.85 -20.29
N ASN A 712 -44.75 2.44 -19.74
CA ASN A 712 -44.69 3.84 -19.32
C ASN A 712 -43.61 4.64 -20.03
N GLY A 713 -42.56 3.98 -20.55
CA GLY A 713 -41.39 4.64 -21.13
C GLY A 713 -41.55 5.12 -22.58
N GLY A 714 -42.65 4.79 -23.24
CA GLY A 714 -42.93 5.20 -24.62
C GLY A 714 -42.03 4.55 -25.68
N TRP A 715 -41.28 3.50 -25.33
CA TRP A 715 -40.40 2.83 -26.27
C TRP A 715 -41.22 1.98 -27.24
N ALA A 716 -40.96 2.14 -28.54
CA ALA A 716 -41.54 1.26 -29.56
C ALA A 716 -41.06 -0.18 -29.33
N LYS A 717 -41.88 -1.17 -29.71
CA LYS A 717 -41.54 -2.58 -29.50
C LYS A 717 -40.20 -2.97 -30.13
N GLU A 718 -39.88 -2.37 -31.29
CA GLU A 718 -38.65 -2.58 -32.06
C GLU A 718 -37.49 -1.66 -31.62
N ASP A 719 -37.60 -0.95 -30.50
CA ASP A 719 -36.55 -0.03 -30.05
C ASP A 719 -35.23 -0.78 -29.78
N PRO A 720 -34.11 -0.39 -30.42
CA PRO A 720 -32.83 -1.08 -30.30
C PRO A 720 -32.26 -1.05 -28.88
N ARG A 721 -32.75 -0.16 -28.00
CA ARG A 721 -32.34 -0.07 -26.59
C ARG A 721 -32.82 -1.27 -25.75
N PHE A 722 -33.77 -2.08 -26.23
CA PHE A 722 -34.15 -3.33 -25.57
C PHE A 722 -33.10 -4.44 -25.71
N VAL A 723 -32.34 -4.45 -26.80
CA VAL A 723 -31.32 -5.49 -27.06
C VAL A 723 -30.29 -5.58 -25.92
N PRO A 724 -29.64 -4.49 -25.47
CA PRO A 724 -28.69 -4.58 -24.36
C PRO A 724 -29.32 -5.00 -23.02
N LEU A 725 -30.58 -4.62 -22.74
CA LEU A 725 -31.27 -5.04 -21.51
C LEU A 725 -31.51 -6.55 -21.49
N LEU A 726 -32.00 -7.12 -22.61
CA LEU A 726 -32.17 -8.56 -22.77
C LEU A 726 -30.81 -9.29 -22.75
N ALA A 727 -29.76 -8.70 -23.32
CA ALA A 727 -28.42 -9.25 -23.26
C ALA A 727 -27.88 -9.29 -21.81
N GLY A 728 -28.17 -8.26 -21.00
CA GLY A 728 -27.82 -8.27 -19.58
C GLY A 728 -28.58 -9.32 -18.78
N LEU A 729 -29.88 -9.48 -19.05
CA LEU A 729 -30.69 -10.52 -18.41
C LEU A 729 -30.10 -11.90 -18.70
N ARG A 730 -29.72 -12.15 -19.96
CA ARG A 730 -29.00 -13.37 -20.38
C ARG A 730 -27.67 -13.55 -19.64
N GLU A 731 -26.88 -12.50 -19.42
CA GLU A 731 -25.60 -12.59 -18.69
C GLU A 731 -25.78 -12.92 -17.19
N VAL A 732 -26.91 -12.54 -16.59
CA VAL A 732 -27.22 -12.78 -15.17
C VAL A 732 -27.86 -14.16 -14.95
N LEU A 733 -28.69 -14.65 -15.87
CA LEU A 733 -29.46 -15.90 -15.74
C LEU A 733 -28.66 -17.14 -15.32
N PRO A 734 -27.43 -17.41 -15.81
CA PRO A 734 -26.65 -18.57 -15.35
C PRO A 734 -26.43 -18.58 -13.84
N TRP A 735 -26.31 -17.41 -13.22
CA TRP A 735 -26.16 -17.26 -11.77
C TRP A 735 -27.48 -17.41 -11.04
N VAL A 736 -28.59 -16.99 -11.65
CA VAL A 736 -29.93 -17.24 -11.11
C VAL A 736 -30.21 -18.74 -11.10
N HIS A 737 -29.98 -19.45 -12.20
CA HIS A 737 -30.12 -20.92 -12.23
C HIS A 737 -29.26 -21.61 -11.18
N GLN A 738 -28.04 -21.12 -10.94
CA GLN A 738 -27.12 -21.72 -10.00
C GLN A 738 -27.52 -21.53 -8.53
N TRP A 739 -28.06 -20.36 -8.17
CA TRP A 739 -28.30 -19.99 -6.77
C TRP A 739 -29.78 -19.89 -6.38
N TYR A 740 -30.67 -19.84 -7.37
CA TYR A 740 -32.12 -19.58 -7.25
C TYR A 740 -32.90 -20.41 -8.30
N GLY A 741 -32.41 -21.61 -8.63
CA GLY A 741 -33.02 -22.51 -9.61
C GLY A 741 -34.01 -23.53 -9.01
N GLU A 742 -34.25 -23.46 -7.71
CA GLU A 742 -35.21 -24.29 -6.98
C GLU A 742 -36.42 -23.46 -6.55
N TYR A 743 -37.45 -24.13 -6.01
CA TYR A 743 -38.61 -23.44 -5.46
C TYR A 743 -38.17 -22.56 -4.27
N ASP A 744 -38.51 -21.28 -4.35
CA ASP A 744 -38.19 -20.26 -3.37
C ASP A 744 -39.49 -19.83 -2.68
N GLU A 745 -39.60 -20.06 -1.37
CA GLU A 745 -40.80 -19.73 -0.59
C GLU A 745 -41.06 -18.23 -0.52
N GLU A 746 -40.02 -17.39 -0.53
CA GLU A 746 -40.17 -15.93 -0.53
C GLU A 746 -40.66 -15.41 -1.88
N TRP A 747 -40.32 -16.12 -2.95
CA TRP A 747 -40.76 -15.82 -4.33
C TRP A 747 -42.09 -16.49 -4.70
N GLU A 748 -42.54 -17.47 -3.92
CA GLU A 748 -43.68 -18.34 -4.23
C GLU A 748 -43.58 -19.05 -5.60
N GLY A 749 -42.36 -19.38 -6.03
CA GLY A 749 -42.12 -19.90 -7.38
C GLY A 749 -40.68 -20.32 -7.64
N ASN A 750 -40.33 -20.49 -8.92
CA ASN A 750 -38.95 -20.76 -9.34
C ASN A 750 -38.42 -19.53 -10.10
N PRO A 751 -37.61 -18.66 -9.45
CA PRO A 751 -37.14 -17.43 -10.07
C PRO A 751 -36.41 -17.68 -11.39
N ALA A 752 -35.61 -18.74 -11.48
CA ALA A 752 -34.85 -19.03 -12.69
C ALA A 752 -35.75 -19.40 -13.88
N GLU A 753 -36.80 -20.20 -13.66
CA GLU A 753 -37.77 -20.55 -14.71
C GLU A 753 -38.56 -19.32 -15.19
N GLU A 754 -38.96 -18.44 -14.26
CA GLU A 754 -39.72 -17.23 -14.58
C GLU A 754 -38.88 -16.21 -15.37
N PHE A 755 -37.66 -15.91 -14.93
CA PHE A 755 -36.80 -14.98 -15.67
C PHE A 755 -36.33 -15.56 -17.02
N GLN A 756 -36.17 -16.88 -17.13
CA GLN A 756 -35.92 -17.54 -18.41
C GLN A 756 -37.11 -17.36 -19.37
N ALA A 757 -38.35 -17.53 -18.88
CA ALA A 757 -39.56 -17.29 -19.66
C ALA A 757 -39.70 -15.81 -20.09
N ALA A 758 -39.33 -14.87 -19.21
CA ALA A 758 -39.31 -13.45 -19.52
C ALA A 758 -38.29 -13.12 -20.62
N LEU A 759 -37.09 -13.71 -20.59
CA LEU A 759 -36.08 -13.55 -21.64
C LEU A 759 -36.59 -14.08 -22.99
N GLU A 760 -37.15 -15.29 -23.02
CA GLU A 760 -37.66 -15.90 -24.26
C GLU A 760 -38.84 -15.13 -24.85
N THR A 761 -39.73 -14.63 -23.99
CA THR A 761 -40.83 -13.74 -24.40
C THR A 761 -40.29 -12.45 -25.00
N GLY A 762 -39.38 -11.77 -24.29
CA GLY A 762 -38.78 -10.52 -24.75
C GLY A 762 -38.03 -10.65 -26.08
N ARG A 763 -37.32 -11.77 -26.28
CA ARG A 763 -36.65 -12.12 -27.54
C ARG A 763 -37.63 -12.40 -28.67
N THR A 764 -38.64 -13.23 -28.42
CA THR A 764 -39.64 -13.63 -29.43
C THR A 764 -40.42 -12.42 -29.93
N GLU A 765 -40.87 -11.57 -29.00
CA GLU A 765 -41.60 -10.35 -29.32
C GLU A 765 -40.82 -9.39 -30.22
N ARG A 766 -39.50 -9.36 -30.08
CA ARG A 766 -38.60 -8.44 -30.78
C ARG A 766 -37.82 -9.11 -31.92
N GLN A 767 -38.14 -10.37 -32.23
CA GLN A 767 -37.52 -11.17 -33.28
C GLN A 767 -35.98 -11.27 -33.13
N LEU A 768 -35.50 -11.39 -31.89
CA LEU A 768 -34.07 -11.46 -31.57
C LEU A 768 -33.60 -12.91 -31.36
N SER A 769 -32.54 -13.29 -32.05
CA SER A 769 -31.82 -14.53 -31.77
C SER A 769 -30.92 -14.38 -30.53
N GLU A 770 -30.53 -15.49 -29.93
CA GLU A 770 -29.53 -15.46 -28.84
C GLU A 770 -28.19 -14.88 -29.34
N SER A 771 -27.84 -15.14 -30.60
CA SER A 771 -26.65 -14.58 -31.23
C SER A 771 -26.70 -13.05 -31.34
N ASP A 772 -27.87 -12.45 -31.50
CA ASP A 772 -28.01 -10.99 -31.53
C ASP A 772 -27.69 -10.39 -30.16
N LEU A 773 -28.08 -11.06 -29.07
CA LEU A 773 -27.74 -10.63 -27.70
C LEU A 773 -26.24 -10.76 -27.41
N ILE A 774 -25.62 -11.89 -27.79
CA ILE A 774 -24.18 -12.16 -27.58
C ILE A 774 -23.30 -11.17 -28.37
N ASN A 775 -23.70 -10.88 -29.61
CA ASN A 775 -22.92 -10.07 -30.53
C ASN A 775 -23.22 -8.58 -30.44
N TRP A 776 -24.19 -8.16 -29.62
CA TRP A 776 -24.52 -6.75 -29.45
C TRP A 776 -23.31 -5.94 -28.96
N ARG A 777 -23.08 -4.78 -29.58
CA ARG A 777 -22.03 -3.83 -29.19
C ARG A 777 -22.61 -2.42 -29.19
N PRO A 778 -22.18 -1.54 -28.26
CA PRO A 778 -22.61 -0.15 -28.29
C PRO A 778 -22.17 0.52 -29.59
N GLU A 779 -23.00 1.42 -30.11
CA GLU A 779 -22.65 2.20 -31.29
C GLU A 779 -21.35 3.00 -31.06
N LYS A 780 -20.41 2.88 -31.99
CA LYS A 780 -19.17 3.65 -31.94
C LYS A 780 -19.51 5.11 -32.18
N LYS A 781 -19.42 5.96 -31.15
CA LYS A 781 -19.51 7.42 -31.33
C LYS A 781 -18.42 7.87 -32.32
N THR A 782 -18.83 8.22 -33.55
CA THR A 782 -17.94 8.86 -34.53
C THR A 782 -17.48 10.20 -33.96
N ARG A 783 -16.19 10.31 -33.60
CA ARG A 783 -15.58 11.59 -33.23
C ARG A 783 -15.63 12.54 -34.42
N GLY A 784 -16.60 13.44 -34.44
CA GLY A 784 -16.62 14.58 -35.34
C GLY A 784 -15.35 15.41 -35.14
N ARG A 785 -14.60 15.63 -36.22
CA ARG A 785 -13.45 16.54 -36.26
C ARG A 785 -13.95 17.94 -35.81
N PRO A 786 -13.29 18.63 -34.86
CA PRO A 786 -13.69 19.99 -34.54
C PRO A 786 -13.55 20.83 -35.81
N LYS A 787 -14.61 21.52 -36.22
CA LYS A 787 -14.51 22.56 -37.25
C LYS A 787 -13.50 23.58 -36.73
N LYS A 788 -12.41 23.80 -37.47
CA LYS A 788 -11.58 25.00 -37.30
C LYS A 788 -12.51 26.19 -37.46
N SER A 789 -12.61 27.02 -36.44
CA SER A 789 -13.10 28.39 -36.57
C SER A 789 -12.12 29.14 -37.47
N GLU A 790 -12.63 29.66 -38.60
CA GLU A 790 -12.02 30.80 -39.31
C GLU A 790 -12.29 32.10 -38.55
#